data_AF-A0A7S1IXT5-F1
#
_entry.id   AF-A0A7S1IXT5-F1
#
_cell.length_a   1.000
_cell.length_b   1.000
_cell.length_c   1.000
_cell.angle_alpha   90.00
_cell.angle_beta   90.00
_cell.angle_gamma   90.00
#
_symmetry.space_group_name_H-M   'P 1'
#
loop_
_entity.id
_entity.type
_entity.pdbx_description
1 polymer ?
#
loop_
_entity_poly.entity_id
_entity_poly.type
_entity_poly.pdbx_seq_one_letter_code
_entity_poly.pdbx_strand_id
1 'polypeptide(L)'
;MACWEEAVQRIRQREARHTVLSQRLAEAGETAEKREARCTELRELLSGCVVEGLHTEAALRRLQTLRRRSQKEEAVQALAQAEAEVGVWQEALARATVELQQKRDELVRKGQLLIERTETLAEIEYMSEERLEGLHELLVESTERTERTRKADWLEAHLQIQYQELSQAMDKLVSARDAARAQLQKCTEERSAAETAAAMLRNQSARVLQERGSLEAKAQEEQQRLDALAHGIERLRTRIEQAKAGQSTEEMERLQSVQRLQEQLSGATLAARELQPVVERAQAMLRAAGRECAKQKAEVVEQQEALALLKLEASQLRTQQEDARKTLQGQQLRLEAVQDNVQRLTQELLEATDDAEGRRQRKEALLRELQGRMAAVDAHQEALLRAARDGDNERRSLILSLQQKTAQQRQLEKRYADHMKAIKARMQQHSPGLDTALVDDTLLEPENYQAVYMLMLAQERQELQNKGDMLDEQIVKAQLEMEQLNKSFQVMQQAQEAMTMFSNGAPTQTQLEPDKAAQQAHSLTQAKQQLAAAQSALRRHQQQQSELQAEIQNAQLQLQGLRQSNAETAGAAGPVGVATQTAAALAFLKEVVMDAAETNPEVFFVFRRLLDHHGVTVTCSGQLQWLGEPEGRGPASDPAPVPPCSPPPPPATSQGRPPPAPKHTGLSRP
;
A
#
# COMPACT_ATOMS: atom_id res chain seq x y z
N MET A 1 -27.69 11.02 26.68
CA MET A 1 -28.58 12.18 26.93
C MET A 1 -28.33 13.29 25.92
N ALA A 2 -27.12 13.84 25.81
CA ALA A 2 -26.79 14.92 24.86
C ALA A 2 -27.17 14.64 23.38
N CYS A 3 -26.91 13.44 22.85
CA CYS A 3 -27.29 13.10 21.46
C CYS A 3 -28.82 13.04 21.23
N TRP A 4 -29.61 12.76 22.26
CA TRP A 4 -31.07 12.71 22.14
C TRP A 4 -31.66 14.11 22.19
N GLU A 5 -31.13 14.99 23.05
CA GLU A 5 -31.50 16.40 23.11
C GLU A 5 -31.18 17.13 21.80
N GLU A 6 -30.04 16.84 21.18
CA GLU A 6 -29.66 17.41 19.89
C GLU A 6 -30.58 16.93 18.74
N ALA A 7 -30.99 15.66 18.76
CA ALA A 7 -31.95 15.11 17.81
C ALA A 7 -33.34 15.78 17.95
N VAL A 8 -33.81 15.98 19.18
CA VAL A 8 -35.07 16.67 19.46
C VAL A 8 -35.01 18.14 19.03
N GLN A 9 -33.88 18.82 19.24
CA GLN A 9 -33.68 20.19 18.75
C GLN A 9 -33.72 20.27 17.22
N ARG A 10 -33.11 19.32 16.51
CA ARG A 10 -33.17 19.26 15.04
C ARG A 10 -34.59 19.02 14.50
N ILE A 11 -35.40 18.22 15.20
CA ILE A 11 -36.82 18.00 14.85
C ILE A 11 -37.61 19.31 15.03
N ARG A 12 -37.46 20.00 16.16
CA ARG A 12 -38.13 21.30 16.40
C ARG A 12 -37.72 22.36 15.37
N GLN A 13 -36.45 22.38 14.96
CA GLN A 13 -35.99 23.28 13.90
C GLN A 13 -36.59 22.94 12.54
N ARG A 14 -36.85 21.65 12.24
CA ARG A 14 -37.55 21.25 11.00
C ARG A 14 -39.01 21.67 11.02
N GLU A 15 -39.72 21.50 12.14
CA GLU A 15 -41.11 21.92 12.29
C GLU A 15 -41.27 23.43 12.13
N ALA A 16 -40.36 24.23 12.73
CA ALA A 16 -40.35 25.68 12.57
C ALA A 16 -40.09 26.14 11.12
N ARG A 17 -39.28 25.40 10.36
CA ARG A 17 -39.08 25.69 8.92
C ARG A 17 -40.31 25.33 8.08
N HIS A 18 -40.99 24.25 8.43
CA HIS A 18 -42.20 23.82 7.75
C HIS A 18 -43.34 24.82 7.93
N THR A 19 -43.51 25.39 9.13
CA THR A 19 -44.49 26.45 9.36
C THR A 19 -44.18 27.72 8.57
N VAL A 20 -42.91 28.16 8.52
CA VAL A 20 -42.50 29.31 7.70
C VAL A 20 -42.75 29.07 6.20
N LEU A 21 -42.46 27.86 5.69
CA LEU A 21 -42.76 27.51 4.29
C LEU A 21 -44.26 27.50 4.01
N SER A 22 -45.09 27.01 4.93
CA SER A 22 -46.54 27.05 4.77
C SER A 22 -47.11 28.47 4.76
N GLN A 23 -46.53 29.39 5.57
CA GLN A 23 -46.91 30.80 5.57
C GLN A 23 -46.53 31.48 4.25
N ARG A 24 -45.32 31.23 3.73
CA ARG A 24 -44.90 31.77 2.42
C ARG A 24 -45.73 31.24 1.25
N LEU A 25 -46.17 29.97 1.32
CA LEU A 25 -47.08 29.40 0.32
C LEU A 25 -48.49 30.01 0.39
N ALA A 26 -48.99 30.29 1.59
CA ALA A 26 -50.26 31.00 1.78
C ALA A 26 -50.19 32.44 1.25
N GLU A 27 -49.10 33.17 1.55
CA GLU A 27 -48.84 34.51 1.00
C GLU A 27 -48.72 34.49 -0.52
N ALA A 28 -48.06 33.49 -1.10
CA ALA A 28 -47.99 33.31 -2.55
C ALA A 28 -49.38 33.05 -3.15
N GLY A 29 -50.23 32.25 -2.48
CA GLY A 29 -51.63 32.04 -2.84
C GLY A 29 -52.44 33.34 -2.87
N GLU A 30 -52.34 34.16 -1.82
CA GLU A 30 -53.00 35.47 -1.77
C GLU A 30 -52.53 36.41 -2.89
N THR A 31 -51.24 36.37 -3.25
CA THR A 31 -50.73 37.18 -4.37
C THR A 31 -51.23 36.70 -5.73
N ALA A 32 -51.46 35.40 -5.89
CA ALA A 32 -52.06 34.83 -7.10
C ALA A 32 -53.54 35.22 -7.21
N GLU A 33 -54.31 35.16 -6.12
CA GLU A 33 -55.70 35.63 -6.09
C GLU A 33 -55.82 37.14 -6.38
N LYS A 34 -54.92 37.96 -5.82
CA LYS A 34 -54.86 39.40 -6.15
C LYS A 34 -54.49 39.67 -7.61
N ARG A 35 -53.67 38.81 -8.24
CA ARG A 35 -53.36 38.87 -9.68
C ARG A 35 -54.55 38.47 -10.53
N GLU A 36 -55.27 37.42 -10.13
CA GLU A 36 -56.47 36.97 -10.84
C GLU A 36 -57.58 38.02 -10.77
N ALA A 37 -57.80 38.63 -9.60
CA ALA A 37 -58.71 39.76 -9.40
C ALA A 37 -58.35 40.98 -10.27
N ARG A 38 -57.05 41.32 -10.38
CA ARG A 38 -56.58 42.39 -11.28
C ARG A 38 -56.74 42.04 -12.76
N CYS A 39 -56.54 40.78 -13.13
CA CYS A 39 -56.76 40.30 -14.50
C CYS A 39 -58.25 40.35 -14.87
N THR A 40 -59.15 40.07 -13.92
CA THR A 40 -60.60 40.23 -14.12
C THR A 40 -61.00 41.69 -14.22
N GLU A 41 -60.48 42.59 -13.37
CA GLU A 41 -60.71 44.05 -13.50
C GLU A 41 -60.21 44.60 -14.85
N LEU A 42 -59.04 44.13 -15.32
CA LEU A 42 -58.50 44.52 -16.63
C LEU A 42 -59.35 43.99 -17.79
N ARG A 43 -59.96 42.80 -17.67
CA ARG A 43 -60.93 42.29 -18.66
C ARG A 43 -62.20 43.12 -18.68
N GLU A 44 -62.72 43.52 -17.52
CA GLU A 44 -63.90 44.38 -17.43
C GLU A 44 -63.64 45.77 -18.02
N LEU A 45 -62.48 46.38 -17.73
CA LEU A 45 -62.05 47.64 -18.34
C LEU A 45 -61.86 47.53 -19.86
N LEU A 46 -61.31 46.43 -20.35
CA LEU A 46 -61.19 46.14 -21.78
C LEU A 46 -62.57 45.98 -22.44
N SER A 47 -63.54 45.38 -21.74
CA SER A 47 -64.92 45.26 -22.24
C SER A 47 -65.68 46.60 -22.25
N GLY A 48 -65.40 47.50 -21.30
CA GLY A 48 -65.96 48.86 -21.27
C GLY A 48 -65.36 49.79 -22.33
N CYS A 49 -64.08 49.63 -22.69
CA CYS A 49 -63.42 50.47 -23.68
C CYS A 49 -63.81 50.19 -25.14
N VAL A 50 -64.52 49.08 -25.42
CA VAL A 50 -64.98 48.72 -26.77
C VAL A 50 -66.28 49.45 -27.16
N VAL A 51 -66.97 50.12 -26.22
CA VAL A 51 -68.29 50.72 -26.47
C VAL A 51 -68.25 52.25 -26.72
N GLU A 52 -67.17 52.97 -26.42
CA GLU A 52 -67.10 54.44 -26.65
C GLU A 52 -65.81 54.88 -27.37
N GLY A 53 -65.95 55.14 -28.67
CA GLY A 53 -64.85 55.38 -29.63
C GLY A 53 -64.09 56.70 -29.54
N LEU A 54 -63.93 57.33 -28.36
CA LEU A 54 -63.17 58.60 -28.24
C LEU A 54 -62.12 58.66 -27.10
N HIS A 55 -61.83 57.57 -26.40
CA HIS A 55 -60.79 57.53 -25.35
C HIS A 55 -59.68 56.49 -25.56
N THR A 56 -59.56 55.95 -26.78
CA THR A 56 -58.64 54.85 -27.11
C THR A 56 -57.16 55.19 -26.93
N GLU A 57 -56.72 56.42 -27.22
CA GLU A 57 -55.30 56.81 -27.00
C GLU A 57 -54.94 56.96 -25.51
N ALA A 58 -55.80 57.58 -24.71
CA ALA A 58 -55.58 57.72 -23.27
C ALA A 58 -55.64 56.35 -22.57
N ALA A 59 -56.59 55.50 -22.96
CA ALA A 59 -56.69 54.13 -22.48
C ALA A 59 -55.47 53.29 -22.90
N LEU A 60 -54.99 53.38 -24.15
CA LEU A 60 -53.79 52.68 -24.63
C LEU A 60 -52.51 53.16 -23.94
N ARG A 61 -52.34 54.47 -23.69
CA ARG A 61 -51.20 55.00 -22.92
C ARG A 61 -51.26 54.54 -21.46
N ARG A 62 -52.45 54.47 -20.86
CA ARG A 62 -52.65 53.93 -19.51
C ARG A 62 -52.37 52.41 -19.47
N LEU A 63 -52.75 51.67 -20.52
CA LEU A 63 -52.47 50.25 -20.66
C LEU A 63 -50.97 49.98 -20.89
N GLN A 64 -50.28 50.77 -21.71
CA GLN A 64 -48.83 50.67 -21.89
C GLN A 64 -48.06 51.03 -20.62
N THR A 65 -48.50 52.04 -19.86
CA THR A 65 -47.87 52.38 -18.57
C THR A 65 -48.15 51.31 -17.51
N LEU A 66 -49.34 50.73 -17.46
CA LEU A 66 -49.64 49.58 -16.61
C LEU A 66 -48.82 48.34 -17.01
N ARG A 67 -48.63 48.09 -18.31
CA ARG A 67 -47.78 46.98 -18.80
C ARG A 67 -46.32 47.18 -18.46
N ARG A 68 -45.79 48.41 -18.59
CA ARG A 68 -44.43 48.78 -18.16
C ARG A 68 -44.25 48.68 -16.64
N ARG A 69 -45.28 49.02 -15.86
CA ARG A 69 -45.28 48.83 -14.40
C ARG A 69 -45.31 47.36 -14.02
N SER A 70 -46.16 46.55 -14.66
CA SER A 70 -46.21 45.08 -14.47
C SER A 70 -44.87 44.43 -14.81
N GLN A 71 -44.25 44.80 -15.93
CA GLN A 71 -42.93 44.29 -16.32
C GLN A 71 -41.82 44.72 -15.35
N LYS A 72 -41.89 45.94 -14.80
CA LYS A 72 -40.96 46.38 -13.74
C LYS A 72 -41.21 45.64 -12.43
N GLU A 73 -42.47 45.39 -12.05
CA GLU A 73 -42.83 44.63 -10.86
C GLU A 73 -42.38 43.16 -10.99
N GLU A 74 -42.55 42.53 -12.16
CA GLU A 74 -42.04 41.19 -12.48
C GLU A 74 -40.51 41.14 -12.44
N ALA A 75 -39.82 42.14 -13.02
CA ALA A 75 -38.36 42.22 -12.96
C ALA A 75 -37.85 42.42 -11.52
N VAL A 76 -38.53 43.24 -10.71
CA VAL A 76 -38.20 43.45 -9.29
C VAL A 76 -38.46 42.19 -8.47
N GLN A 77 -39.54 41.45 -8.75
CA GLN A 77 -39.80 40.17 -8.09
C GLN A 77 -38.82 39.08 -8.51
N ALA A 78 -38.44 39.00 -9.78
CA ALA A 78 -37.41 38.08 -10.26
C ALA A 78 -36.05 38.40 -9.62
N LEU A 79 -35.72 39.69 -9.46
CA LEU A 79 -34.50 40.12 -8.78
C LEU A 79 -34.53 39.79 -7.28
N ALA A 80 -35.67 39.99 -6.61
CA ALA A 80 -35.85 39.60 -5.21
C ALA A 80 -35.80 38.07 -5.00
N GLN A 81 -36.30 37.29 -5.95
CA GLN A 81 -36.18 35.82 -5.94
C GLN A 81 -34.74 35.38 -6.15
N ALA A 82 -34.01 35.98 -7.10
CA ALA A 82 -32.59 35.72 -7.31
C ALA A 82 -31.75 36.10 -6.08
N GLU A 83 -32.04 37.22 -5.43
CA GLU A 83 -31.39 37.61 -4.17
C GLU A 83 -31.68 36.63 -3.02
N ALA A 84 -32.91 36.14 -2.93
CA ALA A 84 -33.29 35.11 -1.96
C ALA A 84 -32.57 33.78 -2.23
N GLU A 85 -32.45 33.37 -3.49
CA GLU A 85 -31.69 32.17 -3.88
C GLU A 85 -30.20 32.33 -3.56
N VAL A 86 -29.60 33.48 -3.87
CA VAL A 86 -28.21 33.79 -3.49
C VAL A 86 -28.03 33.72 -1.97
N GLY A 87 -28.99 34.22 -1.19
CA GLY A 87 -28.99 34.10 0.27
C GLY A 87 -29.01 32.64 0.75
N VAL A 88 -29.83 31.79 0.13
CA VAL A 88 -29.88 30.34 0.43
C VAL A 88 -28.55 29.66 0.08
N TRP A 89 -27.94 30.00 -1.06
CA TRP A 89 -26.64 29.47 -1.45
C TRP A 89 -25.52 29.93 -0.51
N GLN A 90 -25.54 31.18 -0.05
CA GLN A 90 -24.59 31.70 0.93
C GLN A 90 -24.74 31.00 2.29
N GLU A 91 -25.96 30.77 2.76
CA GLU A 91 -26.21 29.98 3.97
C GLU A 91 -25.76 28.52 3.82
N ALA A 92 -26.00 27.91 2.66
CA ALA A 92 -25.56 26.55 2.37
C ALA A 92 -24.03 26.44 2.35
N LEU A 93 -23.35 27.42 1.73
CA LEU A 93 -21.90 27.51 1.71
C LEU A 93 -21.33 27.70 3.12
N ALA A 94 -21.93 28.57 3.94
CA ALA A 94 -21.52 28.79 5.32
C ALA A 94 -21.70 27.54 6.20
N ARG A 95 -22.75 26.74 5.97
CA ARG A 95 -22.92 25.45 6.67
C ARG A 95 -21.89 24.43 6.21
N ALA A 96 -21.64 24.33 4.90
CA ALA A 96 -20.66 23.41 4.35
C ALA A 96 -19.22 23.72 4.84
N THR A 97 -18.85 25.00 4.97
CA THR A 97 -17.55 25.38 5.52
C THR A 97 -17.43 25.05 7.00
N VAL A 98 -18.48 25.24 7.80
CA VAL A 98 -18.51 24.82 9.21
C VAL A 98 -18.40 23.29 9.34
N GLU A 99 -19.13 22.53 8.53
CA GLU A 99 -19.04 21.05 8.54
C GLU A 99 -17.65 20.55 8.12
N LEU A 100 -17.02 21.18 7.12
CA LEU A 100 -15.65 20.87 6.72
C LEU A 100 -14.64 21.20 7.81
N GLN A 101 -14.82 22.33 8.51
CA GLN A 101 -13.98 22.71 9.63
C GLN A 101 -14.11 21.71 10.80
N GLN A 102 -15.34 21.28 11.13
CA GLN A 102 -15.56 20.25 12.15
C GLN A 102 -14.91 18.92 11.77
N LYS A 103 -15.04 18.47 10.51
CA LYS A 103 -14.38 17.25 10.02
C LYS A 103 -12.86 17.35 10.07
N ARG A 104 -12.29 18.53 9.76
CA ARG A 104 -10.86 18.79 9.91
C ARG A 104 -10.42 18.66 11.36
N ASP A 105 -11.13 19.28 12.29
CA ASP A 105 -10.79 19.25 13.71
C ASP A 105 -10.92 17.83 14.30
N GLU A 106 -11.92 17.06 13.86
CA GLU A 106 -12.05 15.63 14.21
C GLU A 106 -10.89 14.78 13.68
N LEU A 107 -10.44 15.02 12.44
CA LEU A 107 -9.29 14.31 11.87
C LEU A 107 -7.99 14.66 12.60
N VAL A 108 -7.79 15.93 12.96
CA VAL A 108 -6.64 16.36 13.76
C VAL A 108 -6.63 15.67 15.13
N ARG A 109 -7.78 15.62 15.83
CA ARG A 109 -7.90 14.88 17.10
C ARG A 109 -7.63 13.39 16.93
N LYS A 110 -8.16 12.75 15.89
CA LYS A 110 -7.88 11.34 15.59
C LYS A 110 -6.41 11.10 15.29
N GLY A 111 -5.75 12.03 14.58
CA GLY A 111 -4.32 12.01 14.34
C GLY A 111 -3.52 12.09 15.64
N GLN A 112 -3.86 13.02 16.54
CA GLN A 112 -3.23 13.15 17.86
C GLN A 112 -3.39 11.88 18.71
N LEU A 113 -4.59 11.31 18.76
CA LEU A 113 -4.84 10.04 19.47
C LEU A 113 -4.05 8.86 18.89
N LEU A 114 -3.81 8.84 17.58
CA LEU A 114 -2.98 7.82 16.95
C LEU A 114 -1.50 8.01 17.34
N ILE A 115 -1.01 9.25 17.40
CA ILE A 115 0.35 9.56 17.84
C ILE A 115 0.55 9.13 19.30
N GLU A 116 -0.34 9.54 20.21
CA GLU A 116 -0.30 9.14 21.63
C GLU A 116 -0.35 7.61 21.78
N ARG A 117 -1.15 6.93 20.95
CA ARG A 117 -1.23 5.46 20.96
C ARG A 117 0.04 4.81 20.42
N THR A 118 0.72 5.40 19.45
CA THR A 118 2.01 4.89 18.96
C THR A 118 3.14 5.12 19.96
N GLU A 119 3.14 6.27 20.66
CA GLU A 119 4.11 6.58 21.71
C GLU A 119 3.96 5.62 22.90
N THR A 120 2.72 5.39 23.36
CA THR A 120 2.44 4.40 24.42
C THR A 120 2.79 2.97 24.01
N LEU A 121 2.57 2.59 22.74
CA LEU A 121 3.02 1.29 22.24
C LEU A 121 4.55 1.18 22.18
N ALA A 122 5.25 2.25 21.81
CA ALA A 122 6.71 2.29 21.80
C ALA A 122 7.29 2.21 23.22
N GLU A 123 6.68 2.87 24.20
CA GLU A 123 7.05 2.74 25.62
C GLU A 123 6.82 1.30 26.13
N ILE A 124 5.70 0.66 25.76
CA ILE A 124 5.44 -0.74 26.12
C ILE A 124 6.46 -1.67 25.45
N GLU A 125 6.80 -1.44 24.18
CA GLU A 125 7.83 -2.20 23.46
C GLU A 125 9.18 -2.08 24.19
N TYR A 126 9.63 -0.86 24.49
CA TYR A 126 10.88 -0.61 25.22
C TYR A 126 10.91 -1.27 26.61
N MET A 127 9.84 -1.12 27.40
CA MET A 127 9.72 -1.76 28.72
C MET A 127 9.65 -3.30 28.64
N SER A 128 9.15 -3.83 27.52
CA SER A 128 9.11 -5.28 27.29
C SER A 128 10.47 -5.83 26.87
N GLU A 129 11.25 -5.09 26.09
CA GLU A 129 12.62 -5.43 25.73
C GLU A 129 13.52 -5.44 26.99
N GLU A 130 13.50 -4.40 27.81
CA GLU A 130 14.26 -4.37 29.08
C GLU A 130 13.86 -5.51 30.02
N ARG A 131 12.57 -5.86 30.09
CA ARG A 131 12.10 -7.02 30.88
C ARG A 131 12.56 -8.35 30.31
N LEU A 132 12.56 -8.51 28.99
CA LEU A 132 13.00 -9.73 28.33
C LEU A 132 14.51 -9.92 28.46
N GLU A 133 15.29 -8.84 28.33
CA GLU A 133 16.73 -8.86 28.60
C GLU A 133 17.02 -9.24 30.05
N GLY A 134 16.35 -8.61 31.02
CA GLY A 134 16.50 -8.96 32.44
C GLY A 134 16.06 -10.39 32.78
N LEU A 135 15.00 -10.90 32.14
CA LEU A 135 14.60 -12.31 32.28
C LEU A 135 15.62 -13.25 31.63
N HIS A 136 16.20 -12.89 30.48
CA HIS A 136 17.23 -13.66 29.81
C HIS A 136 18.50 -13.75 30.67
N GLU A 137 18.96 -12.64 31.25
CA GLU A 137 20.09 -12.61 32.18
C GLU A 137 19.84 -13.50 33.41
N LEU A 138 18.65 -13.44 34.01
CA LEU A 138 18.28 -14.31 35.13
C LEU A 138 18.26 -15.80 34.74
N LEU A 139 17.79 -16.11 33.52
CA LEU A 139 17.73 -17.48 33.01
C LEU A 139 19.14 -18.00 32.72
N VAL A 140 20.01 -17.18 32.12
CA VAL A 140 21.44 -17.48 31.93
C VAL A 140 22.15 -17.67 33.27
N GLU A 141 21.97 -16.77 34.24
CA GLU A 141 22.53 -16.94 35.59
C GLU A 141 22.04 -18.23 36.27
N SER A 142 20.75 -18.56 36.14
CA SER A 142 20.18 -19.78 36.75
C SER A 142 20.69 -21.05 36.08
N THR A 143 20.86 -21.04 34.75
CA THR A 143 21.39 -22.17 33.98
C THR A 143 22.88 -22.35 34.25
N GLU A 144 23.65 -21.27 34.34
CA GLU A 144 25.04 -21.33 34.76
C GLU A 144 25.19 -21.81 36.21
N ARG A 145 24.36 -21.36 37.14
CA ARG A 145 24.37 -21.84 38.54
C ARG A 145 24.03 -23.33 38.60
N THR A 146 23.02 -23.78 37.87
CA THR A 146 22.63 -25.21 37.84
C THR A 146 23.64 -26.09 37.11
N GLU A 147 24.34 -25.59 36.09
CA GLU A 147 25.46 -26.30 35.47
C GLU A 147 26.67 -26.36 36.39
N ARG A 148 26.98 -25.29 37.12
CA ARG A 148 28.07 -25.28 38.10
C ARG A 148 27.79 -26.25 39.25
N THR A 149 26.57 -26.29 39.78
CA THR A 149 26.19 -27.27 40.81
C THR A 149 26.18 -28.69 40.25
N ARG A 150 25.62 -28.93 39.04
CA ARG A 150 25.71 -30.26 38.40
C ARG A 150 27.14 -30.72 38.17
N LYS A 151 28.04 -29.84 37.73
CA LYS A 151 29.46 -30.18 37.54
C LYS A 151 30.13 -30.47 38.88
N ALA A 152 29.83 -29.70 39.92
CA ALA A 152 30.33 -29.95 41.27
C ALA A 152 29.82 -31.29 41.83
N ASP A 153 28.50 -31.54 41.78
CA ASP A 153 27.87 -32.78 42.24
C ASP A 153 28.37 -34.00 41.44
N TRP A 154 28.57 -33.85 40.12
CA TRP A 154 29.14 -34.89 39.28
C TRP A 154 30.61 -35.17 39.63
N LEU A 155 31.43 -34.14 39.83
CA LEU A 155 32.83 -34.30 40.24
C LEU A 155 32.92 -34.92 41.64
N GLU A 156 32.06 -34.53 42.58
CA GLU A 156 32.03 -35.07 43.93
C GLU A 156 31.61 -36.55 43.92
N ALA A 157 30.52 -36.89 43.21
CA ALA A 157 30.09 -38.28 43.04
C ALA A 157 31.16 -39.13 42.33
N HIS A 158 31.82 -38.59 41.31
CA HIS A 158 32.86 -39.31 40.58
C HIS A 158 34.12 -39.52 41.43
N LEU A 159 34.54 -38.52 42.20
CA LEU A 159 35.62 -38.65 43.18
C LEU A 159 35.27 -39.67 44.27
N GLN A 160 34.02 -39.71 44.74
CA GLN A 160 33.57 -40.64 45.76
C GLN A 160 33.55 -42.09 45.24
N ILE A 161 33.16 -42.31 43.98
CA ILE A 161 33.28 -43.60 43.30
C ILE A 161 34.74 -44.00 43.16
N GLN A 162 35.62 -43.12 42.67
CA GLN A 162 37.04 -43.44 42.54
C GLN A 162 37.70 -43.71 43.90
N TYR A 163 37.30 -43.02 44.96
CA TYR A 163 37.80 -43.27 46.31
C TYR A 163 37.32 -44.63 46.85
N GLN A 164 36.06 -45.01 46.57
CA GLN A 164 35.55 -46.34 46.90
C GLN A 164 36.25 -47.45 46.10
N GLU A 165 36.49 -47.25 44.80
CA GLU A 165 37.22 -48.20 43.96
C GLU A 165 38.68 -48.35 44.42
N LEU A 166 39.35 -47.25 44.77
CA LEU A 166 40.69 -47.25 45.34
C LEU A 166 40.72 -47.96 46.70
N SER A 167 39.76 -47.68 47.58
CA SER A 167 39.61 -48.37 48.87
C SER A 167 39.42 -49.87 48.67
N GLN A 168 38.51 -50.28 47.79
CA GLN A 168 38.27 -51.70 47.51
C GLN A 168 39.48 -52.38 46.87
N ALA A 169 40.24 -51.67 46.03
CA ALA A 169 41.49 -52.17 45.46
C ALA A 169 42.58 -52.33 46.53
N MET A 170 42.70 -51.37 47.44
CA MET A 170 43.58 -51.44 48.61
C MET A 170 43.20 -52.61 49.52
N ASP A 171 41.91 -52.79 49.83
CA ASP A 171 41.44 -53.89 50.67
C ASP A 171 41.71 -55.26 50.02
N LYS A 172 41.53 -55.37 48.69
CA LYS A 172 41.90 -56.57 47.94
C LYS A 172 43.41 -56.82 47.93
N LEU A 173 44.23 -55.77 47.84
CA LEU A 173 45.69 -55.89 47.91
C LEU A 173 46.15 -56.29 49.32
N VAL A 174 45.53 -55.73 50.36
CA VAL A 174 45.81 -56.09 51.75
C VAL A 174 45.37 -57.53 52.03
N SER A 175 44.17 -57.93 51.59
CA SER A 175 43.69 -59.30 51.78
C SER A 175 44.51 -60.30 50.95
N ALA A 176 44.91 -59.97 49.73
CA ALA A 176 45.80 -60.81 48.91
C ALA A 176 47.20 -60.90 49.52
N ARG A 177 47.73 -59.82 50.08
CA ARG A 177 49.02 -59.80 50.80
C ARG A 177 48.95 -60.66 52.06
N ASP A 178 47.89 -60.51 52.84
CA ASP A 178 47.73 -61.22 54.11
C ASP A 178 47.42 -62.70 53.85
N ALA A 179 46.63 -63.03 52.81
CA ALA A 179 46.45 -64.37 52.30
C ALA A 179 47.77 -64.98 51.81
N ALA A 180 48.58 -64.24 51.03
CA ALA A 180 49.88 -64.71 50.58
C ALA A 180 50.85 -64.92 51.75
N ARG A 181 50.83 -64.06 52.77
CA ARG A 181 51.63 -64.25 54.00
C ARG A 181 51.16 -65.47 54.79
N ALA A 182 49.87 -65.66 54.95
CA ALA A 182 49.30 -66.84 55.61
C ALA A 182 49.61 -68.13 54.83
N GLN A 183 49.53 -68.10 53.50
CA GLN A 183 49.89 -69.22 52.64
C GLN A 183 51.38 -69.52 52.68
N LEU A 184 52.23 -68.48 52.72
CA LEU A 184 53.67 -68.65 52.85
C LEU A 184 54.04 -69.20 54.23
N GLN A 185 53.41 -68.72 55.31
CA GLN A 185 53.54 -69.28 56.65
C GLN A 185 53.11 -70.75 56.68
N LYS A 186 51.93 -71.06 56.15
CA LYS A 186 51.42 -72.44 56.06
C LYS A 186 52.34 -73.33 55.22
N CYS A 187 52.86 -72.86 54.08
CA CYS A 187 53.82 -73.61 53.29
C CYS A 187 55.18 -73.75 53.99
N THR A 188 55.64 -72.78 54.78
CA THR A 188 56.87 -72.92 55.57
C THR A 188 56.69 -73.86 56.77
N GLU A 189 55.52 -73.86 57.38
CA GLU A 189 55.13 -74.79 58.44
C GLU A 189 54.95 -76.20 57.89
N GLU A 190 54.25 -76.36 56.77
CA GLU A 190 54.09 -77.64 56.08
C GLU A 190 55.42 -78.15 55.52
N ARG A 191 56.32 -77.28 55.04
CA ARG A 191 57.64 -77.69 54.55
C ARG A 191 58.57 -78.05 55.70
N SER A 192 58.57 -77.32 56.80
CA SER A 192 59.34 -77.70 58.00
C SER A 192 58.75 -78.94 58.70
N ALA A 193 57.42 -79.10 58.72
CA ALA A 193 56.74 -80.31 59.17
C ALA A 193 56.98 -81.49 58.23
N ALA A 194 57.01 -81.28 56.92
CA ALA A 194 57.29 -82.33 55.93
C ALA A 194 58.77 -82.69 55.89
N GLU A 195 59.70 -81.75 56.08
CA GLU A 195 61.14 -82.02 56.18
C GLU A 195 61.46 -82.75 57.50
N THR A 196 60.83 -82.37 58.61
CA THR A 196 60.93 -83.12 59.88
C THR A 196 60.22 -84.47 59.83
N ALA A 197 59.04 -84.57 59.21
CA ALA A 197 58.32 -85.83 59.02
C ALA A 197 59.03 -86.74 58.02
N ALA A 198 59.63 -86.23 56.94
CA ALA A 198 60.42 -87.02 56.00
C ALA A 198 61.76 -87.46 56.61
N ALA A 199 62.40 -86.64 57.44
CA ALA A 199 63.56 -87.06 58.23
C ALA A 199 63.19 -88.11 59.28
N MET A 200 62.04 -87.95 59.95
CA MET A 200 61.51 -88.96 60.87
C MET A 200 61.08 -90.24 60.15
N LEU A 201 60.43 -90.16 58.99
CA LEU A 201 59.99 -91.31 58.20
C LEU A 201 61.16 -92.03 57.52
N ARG A 202 62.24 -91.34 57.10
CA ARG A 202 63.47 -92.00 56.62
C ARG A 202 64.19 -92.72 57.76
N ASN A 203 64.28 -92.10 58.93
CA ASN A 203 64.89 -92.75 60.11
C ASN A 203 64.01 -93.85 60.71
N GLN A 204 62.68 -93.70 60.68
CA GLN A 204 61.73 -94.71 61.14
C GLN A 204 61.52 -95.82 60.11
N SER A 205 61.53 -95.56 58.81
CA SER A 205 61.46 -96.63 57.79
C SER A 205 62.74 -97.46 57.75
N ALA A 206 63.92 -96.85 57.91
CA ALA A 206 65.18 -97.59 58.07
C ALA A 206 65.17 -98.45 59.35
N ARG A 207 64.69 -97.91 60.48
CA ARG A 207 64.54 -98.68 61.73
C ARG A 207 63.44 -99.74 61.63
N VAL A 208 62.30 -99.45 61.02
CA VAL A 208 61.18 -100.39 60.88
C VAL A 208 61.53 -101.49 59.88
N LEU A 209 62.27 -101.25 58.80
CA LEU A 209 62.73 -102.32 57.90
C LEU A 209 63.80 -103.20 58.57
N GLN A 210 64.68 -102.62 59.40
CA GLN A 210 65.67 -103.37 60.18
C GLN A 210 65.02 -104.15 61.35
N GLU A 211 64.08 -103.53 62.07
CA GLU A 211 63.30 -104.14 63.14
C GLU A 211 62.34 -105.18 62.59
N ARG A 212 61.63 -104.94 61.48
CA ARG A 212 60.74 -105.89 60.80
C ARG A 212 61.48 -107.12 60.30
N GLY A 213 62.66 -106.96 59.69
CA GLY A 213 63.51 -108.11 59.33
C GLY A 213 63.93 -108.93 60.55
N SER A 214 64.22 -108.28 61.68
CA SER A 214 64.55 -108.96 62.93
C SER A 214 63.33 -109.55 63.66
N LEU A 215 62.16 -108.92 63.54
CA LEU A 215 60.92 -109.28 64.23
C LEU A 215 60.13 -110.33 63.43
N GLU A 216 60.16 -110.33 62.10
CA GLU A 216 59.58 -111.41 61.28
C GLU A 216 60.42 -112.69 61.43
N ALA A 217 61.75 -112.57 61.50
CA ALA A 217 62.63 -113.70 61.82
C ALA A 217 62.38 -114.24 63.25
N LYS A 218 62.28 -113.34 64.25
CA LYS A 218 61.96 -113.72 65.64
C LYS A 218 60.53 -114.22 65.80
N ALA A 219 59.55 -113.70 65.06
CA ALA A 219 58.17 -114.15 65.12
C ALA A 219 58.00 -115.53 64.48
N GLN A 220 58.71 -115.83 63.38
CA GLN A 220 58.75 -117.20 62.84
C GLN A 220 59.46 -118.17 63.79
N GLU A 221 60.55 -117.74 64.43
CA GLU A 221 61.27 -118.55 65.43
C GLU A 221 60.44 -118.77 66.71
N GLU A 222 59.74 -117.75 67.20
CA GLU A 222 58.85 -117.82 68.37
C GLU A 222 57.54 -118.57 68.07
N GLN A 223 56.98 -118.48 66.86
CA GLN A 223 55.83 -119.29 66.45
C GLN A 223 56.20 -120.78 66.40
N GLN A 224 57.39 -121.12 65.85
CA GLN A 224 57.92 -122.49 65.89
C GLN A 224 58.22 -122.97 67.32
N ARG A 225 58.66 -122.08 68.21
CA ARG A 225 58.85 -122.38 69.64
C ARG A 225 57.52 -122.54 70.37
N LEU A 226 56.50 -121.74 70.08
CA LEU A 226 55.16 -121.85 70.66
C LEU A 226 54.47 -123.14 70.22
N ASP A 227 54.60 -123.54 68.96
CA ASP A 227 54.08 -124.82 68.47
C ASP A 227 54.83 -126.00 69.09
N ALA A 228 56.17 -125.90 69.25
CA ALA A 228 56.97 -126.90 69.96
C ALA A 228 56.66 -126.97 71.47
N LEU A 229 56.38 -125.83 72.11
CA LEU A 229 56.00 -125.74 73.53
C LEU A 229 54.57 -126.23 73.75
N ALA A 230 53.63 -125.96 72.84
CA ALA A 230 52.27 -126.49 72.89
C ALA A 230 52.29 -128.03 72.78
N HIS A 231 53.05 -128.58 71.83
CA HIS A 231 53.28 -130.04 71.71
C HIS A 231 54.09 -130.62 72.89
N GLY A 232 54.95 -129.83 73.53
CA GLY A 232 55.69 -130.20 74.73
C GLY A 232 54.80 -130.25 75.97
N ILE A 233 53.90 -129.29 76.14
CA ILE A 233 52.93 -129.21 77.24
C ILE A 233 51.93 -130.38 77.15
N GLU A 234 51.53 -130.78 75.95
CA GLU A 234 50.62 -131.92 75.74
C GLU A 234 51.30 -133.27 76.04
N ARG A 235 52.59 -133.42 75.68
CA ARG A 235 53.43 -134.58 76.05
C ARG A 235 53.78 -134.61 77.54
N LEU A 236 53.93 -133.45 78.18
CA LEU A 236 54.18 -133.36 79.62
C LEU A 236 52.91 -133.57 80.44
N ARG A 237 51.73 -133.13 79.98
CA ARG A 237 50.44 -133.45 80.62
C ARG A 237 50.17 -134.96 80.62
N THR A 238 50.43 -135.63 79.50
CA THR A 238 50.29 -137.10 79.40
C THR A 238 51.34 -137.85 80.24
N ARG A 239 52.57 -137.34 80.37
CA ARG A 239 53.58 -137.91 81.28
C ARG A 239 53.32 -137.63 82.76
N ILE A 240 52.73 -136.48 83.11
CA ILE A 240 52.37 -136.13 84.49
C ILE A 240 51.17 -136.96 84.99
N GLU A 241 50.23 -137.31 84.11
CA GLU A 241 49.16 -138.26 84.46
C GLU A 241 49.70 -139.69 84.65
N GLN A 242 50.71 -140.08 83.86
CA GLN A 242 51.38 -141.38 84.01
C GLN A 242 52.32 -141.46 85.23
N ALA A 243 52.94 -140.34 85.64
CA ALA A 243 53.86 -140.27 86.78
C ALA A 243 53.19 -140.08 88.16
N LYS A 244 51.86 -139.86 88.22
CA LYS A 244 51.11 -139.77 89.48
C LYS A 244 50.72 -141.13 90.08
N ALA A 245 51.02 -142.26 89.43
CA ALA A 245 50.57 -143.60 89.83
C ALA A 245 51.64 -144.54 90.41
N GLY A 246 52.90 -144.11 90.60
CA GLY A 246 53.96 -144.97 91.13
C GLY A 246 54.84 -144.25 92.15
N GLN A 247 54.95 -144.82 93.35
CA GLN A 247 55.68 -144.27 94.49
C GLN A 247 57.20 -144.50 94.42
N SER A 248 57.90 -143.63 95.18
CA SER A 248 59.19 -143.83 95.85
C SER A 248 60.48 -143.48 95.08
N THR A 249 61.22 -142.53 95.68
CA THR A 249 62.62 -142.09 95.47
C THR A 249 62.97 -141.29 94.22
N GLU A 250 62.60 -140.01 94.18
CA GLU A 250 63.15 -139.02 93.21
C GLU A 250 62.91 -137.56 93.71
N GLU A 251 63.55 -137.18 94.82
CA GLU A 251 63.48 -135.80 95.35
C GLU A 251 64.45 -134.82 94.66
N MET A 252 65.33 -135.30 93.77
CA MET A 252 66.31 -134.44 93.07
C MET A 252 65.80 -133.92 91.71
N GLU A 253 64.83 -134.59 91.07
CA GLU A 253 64.27 -134.15 89.77
C GLU A 253 63.15 -133.11 89.91
N ARG A 254 62.44 -133.10 91.06
CA ARG A 254 61.36 -132.13 91.35
C ARG A 254 61.85 -130.69 91.53
N LEU A 255 63.08 -130.49 91.97
CA LEU A 255 63.68 -129.14 92.07
C LEU A 255 64.06 -128.58 90.69
N GLN A 256 64.43 -129.44 89.73
CA GLN A 256 64.73 -129.00 88.35
C GLN A 256 63.47 -128.63 87.57
N SER A 257 62.31 -129.24 87.84
CA SER A 257 61.05 -128.87 87.19
C SER A 257 60.48 -127.54 87.68
N VAL A 258 60.67 -127.21 88.98
CA VAL A 258 60.23 -125.92 89.54
C VAL A 258 61.11 -124.77 89.04
N GLN A 259 62.43 -124.98 88.89
CA GLN A 259 63.31 -123.98 88.26
C GLN A 259 62.96 -123.71 86.80
N ARG A 260 62.65 -124.74 86.00
CA ARG A 260 62.25 -124.55 84.59
C ARG A 260 60.91 -123.81 84.44
N LEU A 261 59.96 -124.00 85.36
CA LEU A 261 58.70 -123.24 85.37
C LEU A 261 58.90 -121.78 85.82
N GLN A 262 59.86 -121.53 86.73
CA GLN A 262 60.27 -120.18 87.10
C GLN A 262 60.95 -119.43 85.94
N GLU A 263 61.75 -120.13 85.14
CA GLU A 263 62.36 -119.57 83.91
C GLU A 263 61.34 -119.28 82.81
N GLN A 264 60.28 -120.09 82.69
CA GLN A 264 59.19 -119.82 81.75
C GLN A 264 58.31 -118.64 82.18
N LEU A 265 58.07 -118.48 83.49
CA LEU A 265 57.36 -117.33 84.03
C LEU A 265 58.20 -116.04 83.91
N SER A 266 59.52 -116.12 84.13
CA SER A 266 60.42 -114.99 83.92
C SER A 266 60.50 -114.60 82.43
N GLY A 267 60.49 -115.58 81.51
CA GLY A 267 60.39 -115.35 80.08
C GLY A 267 59.08 -114.68 79.64
N ALA A 268 57.94 -115.13 80.17
CA ALA A 268 56.64 -114.53 79.86
C ALA A 268 56.49 -113.11 80.44
N THR A 269 57.06 -112.85 81.62
CA THR A 269 57.10 -111.50 82.21
C THR A 269 58.06 -110.57 81.49
N LEU A 270 59.14 -111.10 80.90
CA LEU A 270 60.01 -110.38 79.96
C LEU A 270 59.25 -110.04 78.66
N ALA A 271 58.54 -110.99 78.06
CA ALA A 271 57.74 -110.74 76.85
C ALA A 271 56.61 -109.71 77.09
N ALA A 272 55.97 -109.73 78.27
CA ALA A 272 55.01 -108.70 78.66
C ALA A 272 55.67 -107.31 78.82
N ARG A 273 56.89 -107.25 79.38
CA ARG A 273 57.69 -106.01 79.43
C ARG A 273 58.11 -105.52 78.05
N GLU A 274 58.38 -106.41 77.10
CA GLU A 274 58.76 -106.07 75.73
C GLU A 274 57.56 -105.61 74.87
N LEU A 275 56.33 -106.05 75.18
CA LEU A 275 55.10 -105.59 74.52
C LEU A 275 54.58 -104.25 75.04
N GLN A 276 54.89 -103.91 76.30
CA GLN A 276 54.57 -102.63 76.93
C GLN A 276 54.92 -101.40 76.04
N PRO A 277 56.15 -101.24 75.50
CA PRO A 277 56.50 -100.11 74.64
C PRO A 277 55.73 -100.08 73.31
N VAL A 278 55.30 -101.24 72.79
CA VAL A 278 54.49 -101.31 71.56
C VAL A 278 53.09 -100.76 71.82
N VAL A 279 52.48 -101.12 72.96
CA VAL A 279 51.18 -100.59 73.40
C VAL A 279 51.27 -99.08 73.67
N GLU A 280 52.33 -98.62 74.32
CA GLU A 280 52.56 -97.19 74.58
C GLU A 280 52.72 -96.40 73.27
N ARG A 281 53.42 -96.95 72.27
CA ARG A 281 53.58 -96.34 70.94
C ARG A 281 52.25 -96.29 70.18
N ALA A 282 51.46 -97.36 70.23
CA ALA A 282 50.12 -97.39 69.63
C ALA A 282 49.18 -96.36 70.28
N GLN A 283 49.19 -96.26 71.61
CA GLN A 283 48.42 -95.24 72.33
C GLN A 283 48.89 -93.81 72.00
N ALA A 284 50.21 -93.59 71.84
CA ALA A 284 50.74 -92.29 71.43
C ALA A 284 50.27 -91.90 70.01
N MET A 285 50.27 -92.84 69.06
CA MET A 285 49.75 -92.62 67.70
C MET A 285 48.25 -92.32 67.71
N LEU A 286 47.47 -93.03 68.54
CA LEU A 286 46.03 -92.83 68.66
C LEU A 286 45.69 -91.45 69.26
N ARG A 287 46.47 -90.98 70.25
CA ARG A 287 46.37 -89.61 70.77
C ARG A 287 46.78 -88.55 69.74
N ALA A 288 47.80 -88.81 68.92
CA ALA A 288 48.20 -87.90 67.86
C ALA A 288 47.13 -87.78 66.76
N ALA A 289 46.56 -88.89 66.31
CA ALA A 289 45.44 -88.91 65.36
C ALA A 289 44.18 -88.22 65.94
N GLY A 290 43.93 -88.40 67.25
CA GLY A 290 42.85 -87.69 67.94
C GLY A 290 43.03 -86.17 67.93
N ARG A 291 44.25 -85.67 68.13
CA ARG A 291 44.57 -84.22 68.04
C ARG A 291 44.42 -83.69 66.61
N GLU A 292 44.87 -84.45 65.61
CA GLU A 292 44.75 -84.05 64.20
C GLU A 292 43.28 -83.99 63.77
N CYS A 293 42.47 -84.95 64.18
CA CYS A 293 41.01 -84.93 63.94
C CYS A 293 40.33 -83.74 64.63
N ALA A 294 40.75 -83.39 65.85
CA ALA A 294 40.24 -82.20 66.54
C ALA A 294 40.63 -80.91 65.81
N LYS A 295 41.87 -80.82 65.29
CA LYS A 295 42.34 -79.68 64.49
C LYS A 295 41.54 -79.53 63.19
N GLN A 296 41.33 -80.63 62.45
CA GLN A 296 40.51 -80.61 61.23
C GLN A 296 39.06 -80.20 61.50
N LYS A 297 38.47 -80.64 62.62
CA LYS A 297 37.13 -80.19 63.03
C LYS A 297 37.08 -78.70 63.34
N ALA A 298 38.10 -78.14 63.99
CA ALA A 298 38.19 -76.71 64.23
C ALA A 298 38.31 -75.92 62.92
N GLU A 299 39.16 -76.36 61.98
CA GLU A 299 39.29 -75.74 60.65
C GLU A 299 37.98 -75.78 59.86
N VAL A 300 37.20 -76.86 59.94
CA VAL A 300 35.88 -76.95 59.30
C VAL A 300 34.89 -75.95 59.92
N VAL A 301 34.93 -75.74 61.23
CA VAL A 301 34.07 -74.73 61.89
C VAL A 301 34.46 -73.32 61.44
N GLU A 302 35.76 -72.99 61.41
CA GLU A 302 36.24 -71.69 60.91
C GLU A 302 35.84 -71.45 59.44
N GLN A 303 35.94 -72.48 58.60
CA GLN A 303 35.48 -72.40 57.20
C GLN A 303 33.96 -72.20 57.08
N GLN A 304 33.17 -72.84 57.95
CA GLN A 304 31.72 -72.65 57.97
C GLN A 304 31.34 -71.24 58.45
N GLU A 305 32.04 -70.68 59.43
CA GLU A 305 31.86 -69.30 59.88
C GLU A 305 32.23 -68.29 58.78
N ALA A 306 33.38 -68.47 58.11
CA ALA A 306 33.78 -67.65 56.98
C ALA A 306 32.75 -67.72 55.82
N LEU A 307 32.21 -68.91 55.54
CA LEU A 307 31.17 -69.09 54.52
C LEU A 307 29.83 -68.44 54.92
N ALA A 308 29.50 -68.41 56.21
CA ALA A 308 28.33 -67.69 56.71
C ALA A 308 28.50 -66.17 56.56
N LEU A 309 29.68 -65.64 56.87
CA LEU A 309 30.01 -64.22 56.67
C LEU A 309 29.95 -63.82 55.20
N LEU A 310 30.53 -64.62 54.30
CA LEU A 310 30.47 -64.36 52.85
C LEU A 310 29.04 -64.40 52.30
N LYS A 311 28.17 -65.28 52.83
CA LYS A 311 26.75 -65.30 52.47
C LYS A 311 26.01 -64.05 52.94
N LEU A 312 26.36 -63.53 54.12
CA LEU A 312 25.81 -62.28 54.65
C LEU A 312 26.27 -61.07 53.83
N GLU A 313 27.56 -60.99 53.47
CA GLU A 313 28.06 -59.93 52.59
C GLU A 313 27.41 -59.99 51.21
N ALA A 314 27.27 -61.19 50.64
CA ALA A 314 26.59 -61.37 49.36
C ALA A 314 25.11 -60.94 49.40
N SER A 315 24.41 -61.14 50.52
CA SER A 315 23.03 -60.68 50.66
C SER A 315 22.95 -59.15 50.82
N GLN A 316 23.86 -58.55 51.58
CA GLN A 316 23.96 -57.09 51.72
C GLN A 316 24.29 -56.39 50.39
N LEU A 317 25.21 -56.96 49.61
CA LEU A 317 25.54 -56.44 48.28
C LEU A 317 24.37 -56.55 47.31
N ARG A 318 23.55 -57.61 47.40
CA ARG A 318 22.32 -57.73 46.60
C ARG A 318 21.30 -56.67 46.99
N THR A 319 21.09 -56.41 48.28
CA THR A 319 20.18 -55.34 48.70
C THR A 319 20.66 -53.96 48.24
N GLN A 320 21.97 -53.68 48.32
CA GLN A 320 22.54 -52.43 47.80
C GLN A 320 22.36 -52.30 46.28
N GLN A 321 22.52 -53.40 45.54
CA GLN A 321 22.29 -53.41 44.10
C GLN A 321 20.82 -53.18 43.74
N GLU A 322 19.88 -53.77 44.50
CA GLU A 322 18.44 -53.54 44.32
C GLU A 322 18.05 -52.09 44.60
N ASP A 323 18.58 -51.51 45.68
CA ASP A 323 18.32 -50.11 46.01
C ASP A 323 18.91 -49.16 44.96
N ALA A 324 20.15 -49.41 44.51
CA ALA A 324 20.75 -48.64 43.42
C ALA A 324 19.91 -48.72 42.13
N ARG A 325 19.35 -49.89 41.80
CA ARG A 325 18.43 -50.06 40.65
C ARG A 325 17.14 -49.25 40.83
N LYS A 326 16.55 -49.24 42.03
CA LYS A 326 15.35 -48.42 42.32
C LYS A 326 15.66 -46.93 42.21
N THR A 327 16.82 -46.48 42.72
CA THR A 327 17.24 -45.08 42.58
C THR A 327 17.43 -44.70 41.12
N LEU A 328 18.05 -45.56 40.32
CA LEU A 328 18.30 -45.32 38.90
C LEU A 328 16.99 -45.29 38.10
N GLN A 329 16.04 -46.19 38.37
CA GLN A 329 14.68 -46.13 37.82
C GLN A 329 13.95 -44.83 38.22
N GLY A 330 14.08 -44.41 39.49
CA GLY A 330 13.51 -43.15 39.95
C GLY A 330 14.11 -41.92 39.26
N GLN A 331 15.41 -41.94 38.97
CA GLN A 331 16.07 -40.88 38.20
C GLN A 331 15.66 -40.88 36.72
N GLN A 332 15.47 -42.06 36.11
CA GLN A 332 14.96 -42.16 34.73
C GLN A 332 13.56 -41.57 34.60
N LEU A 333 12.64 -41.90 35.52
CA LEU A 333 11.30 -41.32 35.54
C LEU A 333 11.32 -39.79 35.73
N ARG A 334 12.23 -39.27 36.56
CA ARG A 334 12.42 -37.81 36.70
C ARG A 334 12.97 -37.17 35.43
N LEU A 335 13.88 -37.85 34.74
CA LEU A 335 14.43 -37.37 33.47
C LEU A 335 13.33 -37.28 32.41
N GLU A 336 12.50 -38.31 32.28
CA GLU A 336 11.35 -38.33 31.37
C GLU A 336 10.37 -37.19 31.69
N ALA A 337 10.03 -36.99 32.97
CA ALA A 337 9.17 -35.86 33.38
C ALA A 337 9.77 -34.48 33.06
N VAL A 338 11.10 -34.35 33.17
CA VAL A 338 11.80 -33.11 32.76
C VAL A 338 11.78 -32.95 31.24
N GLN A 339 11.99 -34.02 30.47
CA GLN A 339 11.91 -33.99 29.01
C GLN A 339 10.51 -33.57 28.53
N ASP A 340 9.45 -34.11 29.13
CA ASP A 340 8.07 -33.72 28.82
C ASP A 340 7.81 -32.24 29.12
N ASN A 341 8.32 -31.73 30.26
CA ASN A 341 8.20 -30.31 30.59
C ASN A 341 8.99 -29.43 29.62
N VAL A 342 10.20 -29.83 29.21
CA VAL A 342 10.97 -29.10 28.20
C VAL A 342 10.24 -29.07 26.86
N GLN A 343 9.63 -30.18 26.43
CA GLN A 343 8.84 -30.22 25.19
C GLN A 343 7.62 -29.29 25.25
N ARG A 344 6.88 -29.28 26.37
CA ARG A 344 5.75 -28.36 26.57
C ARG A 344 6.18 -26.90 26.53
N LEU A 345 7.21 -26.54 27.29
CA LEU A 345 7.73 -25.17 27.30
C LEU A 345 8.26 -24.75 25.93
N THR A 346 8.87 -25.67 25.17
CA THR A 346 9.32 -25.41 23.80
C THR A 346 8.13 -25.14 22.89
N GLN A 347 7.04 -25.90 23.02
CA GLN A 347 5.82 -25.69 22.25
C GLN A 347 5.15 -24.36 22.59
N GLU A 348 5.06 -24.00 23.88
CA GLU A 348 4.56 -22.69 24.31
C GLU A 348 5.41 -21.53 23.78
N LEU A 349 6.74 -21.71 23.73
CA LEU A 349 7.65 -20.74 23.13
C LEU A 349 7.42 -20.58 21.62
N LEU A 350 7.21 -21.68 20.90
CA LEU A 350 6.91 -21.65 19.47
C LEU A 350 5.59 -20.94 19.18
N GLU A 351 4.54 -21.23 19.95
CA GLU A 351 3.25 -20.56 19.83
C GLU A 351 3.37 -19.04 20.12
N ALA A 352 4.15 -18.66 21.14
CA ALA A 352 4.43 -17.26 21.45
C ALA A 352 5.23 -16.55 20.34
N THR A 353 6.18 -17.24 19.68
CA THR A 353 6.93 -16.68 18.55
C THR A 353 6.04 -16.51 17.32
N ASP A 354 5.17 -17.48 17.02
CA ASP A 354 4.22 -17.39 15.90
C ASP A 354 3.24 -16.22 16.11
N ASP A 355 2.76 -16.04 17.34
CA ASP A 355 1.91 -14.90 17.71
C ASP A 355 2.64 -13.55 17.55
N ALA A 356 3.91 -13.48 17.94
CA ALA A 356 4.72 -12.28 17.79
C ALA A 356 4.96 -11.94 16.30
N GLU A 357 5.27 -12.93 15.48
CA GLU A 357 5.39 -12.76 14.03
C GLU A 357 4.06 -12.33 13.40
N GLY A 358 2.95 -12.94 13.82
CA GLY A 358 1.60 -12.55 13.38
C GLY A 358 1.28 -11.09 13.72
N ARG A 359 1.67 -10.61 14.91
CA ARG A 359 1.54 -9.20 15.29
C ARG A 359 2.44 -8.29 14.45
N ARG A 360 3.69 -8.69 14.19
CA ARG A 360 4.61 -7.94 13.34
C ARG A 360 4.07 -7.79 11.92
N GLN A 361 3.56 -8.86 11.32
CA GLN A 361 2.95 -8.82 9.98
C GLN A 361 1.73 -7.89 9.93
N ARG A 362 0.88 -7.90 10.97
CA ARG A 362 -0.25 -6.97 11.10
C ARG A 362 0.21 -5.51 11.23
N LYS A 363 1.26 -5.24 12.02
CA LYS A 363 1.88 -3.89 12.15
C LYS A 363 2.35 -3.39 10.78
N GLU A 364 3.07 -4.21 10.03
CA GLU A 364 3.53 -3.86 8.69
C GLU A 364 2.39 -3.63 7.70
N ALA A 365 1.33 -4.44 7.75
CA ALA A 365 0.14 -4.24 6.92
C ALA A 365 -0.56 -2.91 7.22
N LEU A 366 -0.74 -2.58 8.50
CA LEU A 366 -1.33 -1.31 8.93
C LEU A 366 -0.47 -0.11 8.54
N LEU A 367 0.85 -0.22 8.62
CA LEU A 367 1.77 0.84 8.17
C LEU A 367 1.66 1.07 6.67
N ARG A 368 1.59 0.00 5.86
CA ARG A 368 1.37 0.12 4.40
C ARG A 368 0.01 0.74 4.08
N GLU A 369 -1.05 0.37 4.82
CA GLU A 369 -2.37 0.96 4.65
C GLU A 369 -2.38 2.45 5.03
N LEU A 370 -1.72 2.82 6.14
CA LEU A 370 -1.58 4.21 6.57
C LEU A 370 -0.83 5.04 5.53
N GLN A 371 0.29 4.53 5.00
CA GLN A 371 1.05 5.18 3.94
C GLN A 371 0.18 5.40 2.68
N GLY A 372 -0.62 4.41 2.30
CA GLY A 372 -1.57 4.54 1.19
C GLY A 372 -2.63 5.63 1.43
N ARG A 373 -3.19 5.70 2.66
CA ARG A 373 -4.17 6.73 3.02
C ARG A 373 -3.55 8.13 3.09
N MET A 374 -2.33 8.26 3.61
CA MET A 374 -1.60 9.53 3.62
C MET A 374 -1.37 10.05 2.20
N ALA A 375 -0.89 9.20 1.28
CA ALA A 375 -0.71 9.57 -0.11
C ALA A 375 -2.04 10.03 -0.78
N ALA A 376 -3.17 9.38 -0.45
CA ALA A 376 -4.48 9.80 -0.94
C ALA A 376 -4.92 11.16 -0.37
N VAL A 377 -4.63 11.43 0.90
CA VAL A 377 -4.90 12.74 1.53
C VAL A 377 -4.03 13.83 0.89
N ASP A 378 -2.75 13.56 0.66
CA ASP A 378 -1.84 14.50 0.01
C ASP A 378 -2.31 14.84 -1.41
N ALA A 379 -2.68 13.82 -2.20
CA ALA A 379 -3.24 14.02 -3.54
C ALA A 379 -4.54 14.84 -3.51
N HIS A 380 -5.43 14.61 -2.53
CA HIS A 380 -6.64 15.39 -2.36
C HIS A 380 -6.33 16.84 -1.94
N GLN A 381 -5.34 17.05 -1.08
CA GLN A 381 -4.90 18.39 -0.68
C GLN A 381 -4.34 19.15 -1.88
N GLU A 382 -3.51 18.51 -2.71
CA GLU A 382 -3.01 19.11 -3.95
C GLU A 382 -4.16 19.47 -4.92
N ALA A 383 -5.15 18.59 -5.08
CA ALA A 383 -6.32 18.86 -5.91
C ALA A 383 -7.11 20.07 -5.42
N LEU A 384 -7.32 20.19 -4.10
CA LEU A 384 -7.98 21.36 -3.50
C LEU A 384 -7.16 22.64 -3.68
N LEU A 385 -5.83 22.57 -3.56
CA LEU A 385 -4.95 23.72 -3.80
C LEU A 385 -4.97 24.15 -5.26
N ARG A 386 -5.05 23.21 -6.21
CA ARG A 386 -5.23 23.53 -7.64
C ARG A 386 -6.58 24.19 -7.89
N ALA A 387 -7.67 23.61 -7.39
CA ALA A 387 -9.01 24.18 -7.51
C ALA A 387 -9.10 25.60 -6.89
N ALA A 388 -8.42 25.83 -5.76
CA ALA A 388 -8.34 27.16 -5.16
C ALA A 388 -7.59 28.17 -6.05
N ARG A 389 -6.49 27.76 -6.69
CA ARG A 389 -5.75 28.61 -7.64
C ARG A 389 -6.56 28.90 -8.89
N ASP A 390 -7.29 27.93 -9.41
CA ASP A 390 -8.15 28.11 -10.58
C ASP A 390 -9.28 29.08 -10.26
N GLY A 391 -9.93 28.94 -9.11
CA GLY A 391 -10.92 29.91 -8.61
C GLY A 391 -10.35 31.32 -8.43
N ASP A 392 -9.12 31.46 -7.93
CA ASP A 392 -8.45 32.75 -7.84
C ASP A 392 -8.15 33.36 -9.22
N ASN A 393 -7.77 32.55 -10.19
CA ASN A 393 -7.53 32.99 -11.57
C ASN A 393 -8.82 33.43 -12.26
N GLU A 394 -9.91 32.68 -12.10
CA GLU A 394 -11.24 33.04 -12.57
C GLU A 394 -11.71 34.36 -11.94
N ARG A 395 -11.55 34.51 -10.61
CA ARG A 395 -11.85 35.75 -9.91
C ARG A 395 -11.04 36.92 -10.47
N ARG A 396 -9.74 36.76 -10.72
CA ARG A 396 -8.89 37.80 -11.31
C ARG A 396 -9.35 38.16 -12.73
N SER A 397 -9.69 37.16 -13.55
CA SER A 397 -10.22 37.37 -14.89
C SER A 397 -11.53 38.17 -14.88
N LEU A 398 -12.45 37.83 -13.97
CA LEU A 398 -13.69 38.59 -13.77
C LEU A 398 -13.42 40.02 -13.32
N ILE A 399 -12.48 40.23 -12.39
CA ILE A 399 -12.09 41.58 -11.95
C ILE A 399 -11.53 42.40 -13.12
N LEU A 400 -10.65 41.82 -13.95
CA LEU A 400 -10.08 42.49 -15.12
C LEU A 400 -11.17 42.83 -16.16
N SER A 401 -12.08 41.88 -16.42
CA SER A 401 -13.23 42.09 -17.32
C SER A 401 -14.14 43.21 -16.82
N LEU A 402 -14.47 43.21 -15.52
CA LEU A 402 -15.24 44.28 -14.88
C LEU A 402 -14.52 45.63 -15.01
N GLN A 403 -13.22 45.70 -14.70
CA GLN A 403 -12.44 46.93 -14.85
C GLN A 403 -12.43 47.44 -16.31
N GLN A 404 -12.28 46.53 -17.28
CA GLN A 404 -12.32 46.87 -18.70
C GLN A 404 -13.71 47.41 -19.09
N LYS A 405 -14.79 46.77 -18.65
CA LYS A 405 -16.17 47.22 -18.91
C LYS A 405 -16.48 48.55 -18.26
N THR A 406 -16.04 48.77 -17.01
CA THR A 406 -16.17 50.07 -16.34
C THR A 406 -15.35 51.15 -17.06
N ALA A 407 -14.15 50.85 -17.54
CA ALA A 407 -13.37 51.78 -18.34
C ALA A 407 -14.05 52.12 -19.68
N GLN A 408 -14.60 51.12 -20.38
CA GLN A 408 -15.39 51.31 -21.61
C GLN A 408 -16.63 52.17 -21.35
N GLN A 409 -17.35 51.91 -20.26
CA GLN A 409 -18.51 52.70 -19.85
C GLN A 409 -18.11 54.16 -19.63
N ARG A 410 -17.06 54.44 -18.84
CA ARG A 410 -16.57 55.81 -18.62
C ARG A 410 -16.14 56.50 -19.92
N GLN A 411 -15.53 55.77 -20.85
CA GLN A 411 -15.17 56.31 -22.17
C GLN A 411 -16.41 56.67 -23.00
N LEU A 412 -17.43 55.81 -23.00
CA LEU A 412 -18.70 56.07 -23.69
C LEU A 412 -19.45 57.24 -23.05
N GLU A 413 -19.53 57.30 -21.72
CA GLU A 413 -20.11 58.43 -20.98
C GLU A 413 -19.40 59.74 -21.33
N LYS A 414 -18.06 59.74 -21.39
CA LYS A 414 -17.27 60.90 -21.82
C LYS A 414 -17.58 61.28 -23.27
N ARG A 415 -17.56 60.32 -24.20
CA ARG A 415 -17.87 60.57 -25.63
C ARG A 415 -19.28 61.13 -25.79
N TYR A 416 -20.25 60.60 -25.06
CA TYR A 416 -21.62 61.09 -25.06
C TYR A 416 -21.69 62.53 -24.54
N ALA A 417 -21.04 62.82 -23.40
CA ALA A 417 -20.98 64.17 -22.86
C ALA A 417 -20.30 65.17 -23.82
N ASP A 418 -19.19 64.78 -24.46
CA ASP A 418 -18.50 65.59 -25.46
C ASP A 418 -19.37 65.80 -26.71
N HIS A 419 -20.10 64.77 -27.16
CA HIS A 419 -21.04 64.89 -28.27
C HIS A 419 -22.20 65.82 -27.94
N MET A 420 -22.77 65.73 -26.74
CA MET A 420 -23.82 66.62 -26.26
C MET A 420 -23.34 68.08 -26.20
N LYS A 421 -22.11 68.32 -25.74
CA LYS A 421 -21.49 69.66 -25.78
C LYS A 421 -21.33 70.17 -27.22
N ALA A 422 -20.89 69.32 -28.14
CA ALA A 422 -20.74 69.69 -29.55
C ALA A 422 -22.09 70.02 -30.21
N ILE A 423 -23.15 69.26 -29.90
CA ILE A 423 -24.51 69.56 -30.38
C ILE A 423 -25.01 70.89 -29.80
N LYS A 424 -24.84 71.12 -28.48
CA LYS A 424 -25.17 72.41 -27.85
C LYS A 424 -24.45 73.57 -28.54
N ALA A 425 -23.15 73.43 -28.82
CA ALA A 425 -22.38 74.46 -29.51
C ALA A 425 -22.86 74.71 -30.95
N ARG A 426 -23.21 73.65 -31.70
CA ARG A 426 -23.78 73.80 -33.05
C ARG A 426 -25.16 74.45 -33.05
N MET A 427 -26.03 74.09 -32.10
CA MET A 427 -27.34 74.75 -31.94
C MET A 427 -27.18 76.26 -31.66
N GLN A 428 -26.19 76.64 -30.85
CA GLN A 428 -25.87 78.05 -30.58
C GLN A 428 -25.36 78.79 -31.83
N GLN A 429 -24.61 78.12 -32.71
CA GLN A 429 -24.10 78.72 -33.96
C GLN A 429 -25.20 78.90 -35.03
N HIS A 430 -26.14 77.95 -35.13
CA HIS A 430 -27.16 77.97 -36.19
C HIS A 430 -28.46 78.68 -35.81
N SER A 431 -28.68 78.99 -34.52
CA SER A 431 -29.90 79.68 -34.08
C SER A 431 -29.58 80.71 -32.98
N PRO A 432 -28.98 81.86 -33.33
CA PRO A 432 -28.53 82.88 -32.37
C PRO A 432 -29.67 83.62 -31.62
N GLY A 433 -30.94 83.23 -31.82
CA GLY A 433 -32.12 83.79 -31.16
C GLY A 433 -32.85 82.83 -30.20
N LEU A 434 -32.33 81.63 -29.93
CA LEU A 434 -32.88 80.75 -28.89
C LEU A 434 -32.28 81.16 -27.54
N ASP A 435 -33.09 81.81 -26.70
CA ASP A 435 -32.71 82.25 -25.35
C ASP A 435 -32.06 81.11 -24.55
N THR A 436 -30.78 81.29 -24.23
CA THR A 436 -29.96 80.34 -23.45
C THR A 436 -30.45 80.13 -22.02
N ALA A 437 -31.50 80.84 -21.59
CA ALA A 437 -32.09 80.74 -20.25
C ALA A 437 -33.23 79.71 -20.13
N LEU A 438 -33.77 79.19 -21.25
CA LEU A 438 -34.84 78.17 -21.25
C LEU A 438 -34.33 76.75 -21.52
N VAL A 439 -33.03 76.61 -21.79
CA VAL A 439 -32.35 75.33 -22.01
C VAL A 439 -31.71 74.91 -20.67
N ASP A 440 -32.53 74.81 -19.63
CA ASP A 440 -32.09 74.24 -18.35
C ASP A 440 -31.75 72.76 -18.55
N ASP A 441 -30.64 72.33 -17.96
CA ASP A 441 -30.00 71.01 -18.12
C ASP A 441 -30.88 69.80 -17.71
N THR A 442 -32.11 70.04 -17.27
CA THR A 442 -33.04 69.04 -16.72
C THR A 442 -34.26 68.73 -17.60
N LEU A 443 -34.51 69.47 -18.68
CA LEU A 443 -35.71 69.29 -19.53
C LEU A 443 -35.45 68.88 -20.99
N LEU A 444 -34.19 68.69 -21.38
CA LEU A 444 -33.89 68.15 -22.71
C LEU A 444 -33.85 66.63 -22.68
N GLU A 445 -35.02 66.04 -22.87
CA GLU A 445 -35.13 64.61 -23.17
C GLU A 445 -34.33 64.29 -24.46
N PRO A 446 -33.58 63.17 -24.49
CA PRO A 446 -32.74 62.80 -25.64
C PRO A 446 -33.51 62.70 -26.97
N GLU A 447 -34.82 62.52 -26.90
CA GLU A 447 -35.73 62.48 -28.05
C GLU A 447 -35.80 63.83 -28.80
N ASN A 448 -35.69 64.97 -28.10
CA ASN A 448 -35.72 66.30 -28.73
C ASN A 448 -34.42 66.62 -29.47
N TYR A 449 -33.27 66.15 -28.96
CA TYR A 449 -31.99 66.28 -29.66
C TYR A 449 -31.93 65.43 -30.93
N GLN A 450 -32.50 64.23 -30.90
CA GLN A 450 -32.59 63.37 -32.07
C GLN A 450 -33.48 64.00 -33.16
N ALA A 451 -34.59 64.65 -32.78
CA ALA A 451 -35.46 65.34 -33.72
C ALA A 451 -34.77 66.53 -34.41
N VAL A 452 -34.06 67.37 -33.65
CA VAL A 452 -33.30 68.51 -34.21
C VAL A 452 -32.16 68.04 -35.11
N TYR A 453 -31.44 66.98 -34.72
CA TYR A 453 -30.37 66.41 -35.52
C TYR A 453 -30.90 65.78 -36.82
N MET A 454 -32.03 65.07 -36.77
CA MET A 454 -32.68 64.51 -37.97
C MET A 454 -33.13 65.58 -38.95
N LEU A 455 -33.62 66.73 -38.46
CA LEU A 455 -33.95 67.88 -39.31
C LEU A 455 -32.72 68.48 -40.00
N MET A 456 -31.61 68.66 -39.26
CA MET A 456 -30.35 69.13 -39.84
C MET A 456 -29.79 68.17 -40.89
N LEU A 457 -29.81 66.85 -40.63
CA LEU A 457 -29.35 65.82 -41.57
C LEU A 457 -30.21 65.77 -42.84
N ALA A 458 -31.52 65.95 -42.70
CA ALA A 458 -32.42 66.04 -43.84
C ALA A 458 -32.11 67.27 -44.71
N GLN A 459 -31.77 68.40 -44.09
CA GLN A 459 -31.39 69.62 -44.79
C GLN A 459 -30.04 69.48 -45.50
N GLU A 460 -29.01 68.93 -44.85
CA GLU A 460 -27.71 68.66 -45.48
C GLU A 460 -27.83 67.69 -46.66
N ARG A 461 -28.65 66.64 -46.53
CA ARG A 461 -28.93 65.73 -47.65
C ARG A 461 -29.55 66.44 -48.85
N GLN A 462 -30.51 67.33 -48.62
CA GLN A 462 -31.13 68.09 -49.71
C GLN A 462 -30.14 69.04 -50.38
N GLU A 463 -29.27 69.70 -49.62
CA GLU A 463 -28.25 70.59 -50.17
C GLU A 463 -27.20 69.83 -51.01
N LEU A 464 -26.78 68.64 -50.56
CA LEU A 464 -25.88 67.78 -51.32
C LEU A 464 -26.54 67.26 -52.60
N GLN A 465 -27.83 66.93 -52.55
CA GLN A 465 -28.57 66.49 -53.72
C GLN A 465 -28.72 67.62 -54.75
N ASN A 466 -29.10 68.83 -54.32
CA ASN A 466 -29.18 69.99 -55.20
C ASN A 466 -27.83 70.33 -55.86
N LYS A 467 -26.71 70.15 -55.14
CA LYS A 467 -25.36 70.31 -55.72
C LYS A 467 -25.03 69.21 -56.72
N GLY A 468 -25.44 67.97 -56.46
CA GLY A 468 -25.33 66.86 -57.39
C GLY A 468 -26.08 67.15 -58.70
N ASP A 469 -27.33 67.60 -58.59
CA ASP A 469 -28.16 67.93 -59.76
C ASP A 469 -27.56 69.05 -60.61
N MET A 470 -27.00 70.10 -60.00
CA MET A 470 -26.28 71.15 -60.74
C MET A 470 -25.03 70.64 -61.47
N LEU A 471 -24.26 69.73 -60.86
CA LEU A 471 -23.08 69.16 -61.51
C LEU A 471 -23.48 68.24 -62.67
N ASP A 472 -24.55 67.46 -62.52
CA ASP A 472 -25.11 66.66 -63.61
C ASP A 472 -25.55 67.55 -64.80
N GLU A 473 -26.19 68.70 -64.55
CA GLU A 473 -26.53 69.67 -65.60
C GLU A 473 -25.29 70.25 -66.32
N GLN A 474 -24.22 70.54 -65.57
CA GLN A 474 -22.96 71.02 -66.16
C GLN A 474 -22.29 69.97 -67.05
N ILE A 475 -22.33 68.69 -66.63
CA ILE A 475 -21.81 67.59 -67.45
C ILE A 475 -22.58 67.48 -68.76
N VAL A 476 -23.91 67.59 -68.73
CA VAL A 476 -24.73 67.52 -69.96
C VAL A 476 -24.39 68.68 -70.91
N LYS A 477 -24.20 69.90 -70.40
CA LYS A 477 -23.77 71.06 -71.22
C LYS A 477 -22.39 70.82 -71.85
N ALA A 478 -21.42 70.36 -71.05
CA ALA A 478 -20.07 70.07 -71.56
C ALA A 478 -20.07 68.93 -72.60
N GLN A 479 -20.92 67.91 -72.44
CA GLN A 479 -21.07 66.84 -73.44
C GLN A 479 -21.64 67.37 -74.76
N LEU A 480 -22.65 68.25 -74.72
CA LEU A 480 -23.20 68.91 -75.91
C LEU A 480 -22.17 69.78 -76.62
N GLU A 481 -21.36 70.54 -75.88
CA GLU A 481 -20.26 71.34 -76.45
C GLU A 481 -19.20 70.47 -77.11
N MET A 482 -18.84 69.35 -76.46
CA MET A 482 -17.89 68.37 -77.02
C MET A 482 -18.43 67.72 -78.31
N GLU A 483 -19.74 67.42 -78.38
CA GLU A 483 -20.36 66.93 -79.62
C GLU A 483 -20.32 67.96 -80.75
N GLN A 484 -20.55 69.25 -80.46
CA GLN A 484 -20.43 70.32 -81.44
C GLN A 484 -18.99 70.48 -81.95
N LEU A 485 -18.01 70.38 -81.05
CA LEU A 485 -16.58 70.39 -81.37
C LEU A 485 -16.17 69.17 -82.22
N ASN A 486 -16.71 67.98 -81.93
CA ASN A 486 -16.44 66.80 -82.74
C ASN A 486 -17.00 66.94 -84.17
N LYS A 487 -18.19 67.55 -84.32
CA LYS A 487 -18.76 67.84 -85.64
C LYS A 487 -17.91 68.84 -86.42
N SER A 488 -17.40 69.89 -85.77
CA SER A 488 -16.51 70.86 -86.43
C SER A 488 -15.16 70.24 -86.79
N PHE A 489 -14.62 69.35 -85.96
CA PHE A 489 -13.42 68.59 -86.24
C PHE A 489 -13.58 67.67 -87.45
N GLN A 490 -14.70 66.94 -87.58
CA GLN A 490 -14.98 66.12 -88.76
C GLN A 490 -15.03 66.93 -90.06
N VAL A 491 -15.69 68.10 -90.04
CA VAL A 491 -15.73 68.99 -91.21
C VAL A 491 -14.33 69.48 -91.58
N MET A 492 -13.50 69.81 -90.59
CA MET A 492 -12.13 70.25 -90.82
C MET A 492 -11.23 69.13 -91.35
N GLN A 493 -11.42 67.90 -90.86
CA GLN A 493 -10.69 66.72 -91.35
C GLN A 493 -11.07 66.41 -92.80
N GLN A 494 -12.35 66.48 -93.17
CA GLN A 494 -12.79 66.34 -94.57
C GLN A 494 -12.21 67.44 -95.47
N ALA A 495 -12.13 68.69 -94.98
CA ALA A 495 -11.49 69.78 -95.71
C ALA A 495 -9.98 69.52 -95.92
N GLN A 496 -9.29 68.99 -94.90
CA GLN A 496 -7.88 68.63 -95.00
C GLN A 496 -7.65 67.48 -95.99
N GLU A 497 -8.50 66.46 -96.00
CA GLU A 497 -8.47 65.35 -96.98
C GLU A 497 -8.74 65.84 -98.41
N ALA A 498 -9.68 66.75 -98.60
CA ALA A 498 -9.91 67.40 -99.91
C ALA A 498 -8.67 68.19 -100.37
N MET A 499 -7.98 68.87 -99.43
CA MET A 499 -6.78 69.65 -99.71
C MET A 499 -5.56 68.79 -100.04
N THR A 500 -5.38 67.64 -99.37
CA THR A 500 -4.31 66.69 -99.67
C THR A 500 -4.55 65.95 -100.99
N MET A 501 -5.81 65.64 -101.34
CA MET A 501 -6.14 65.14 -102.68
C MET A 501 -5.84 66.19 -103.77
N PHE A 502 -6.12 67.47 -103.52
CA PHE A 502 -5.76 68.54 -104.45
C PHE A 502 -4.22 68.69 -104.61
N SER A 503 -3.44 68.54 -103.52
CA SER A 503 -1.97 68.60 -103.61
C SER A 503 -1.36 67.37 -104.28
N ASN A 504 -1.96 66.19 -104.14
CA ASN A 504 -1.45 64.94 -104.72
C ASN A 504 -1.90 64.71 -106.16
N GLY A 505 -2.98 65.37 -106.62
CA GLY A 505 -3.48 65.30 -107.99
C GLY A 505 -2.73 66.17 -109.02
N ALA A 506 -1.78 67.00 -108.59
CA ALA A 506 -1.03 67.88 -109.47
C ALA A 506 0.45 67.46 -109.65
N PRO A 507 0.73 66.37 -110.39
CA PRO A 507 1.98 66.31 -111.14
C PRO A 507 1.79 65.62 -112.50
N THR A 508 1.29 66.31 -113.52
CA THR A 508 1.52 65.94 -114.95
C THR A 508 1.05 67.05 -115.89
N GLN A 509 1.73 68.20 -115.86
CA GLN A 509 1.74 69.12 -117.01
C GLN A 509 2.97 70.04 -116.92
N THR A 510 4.12 69.40 -116.80
CA THR A 510 5.43 70.02 -117.03
C THR A 510 5.82 69.72 -118.47
N GLN A 511 5.56 70.67 -119.38
CA GLN A 511 6.44 71.03 -120.49
C GLN A 511 5.80 72.15 -121.31
N LEU A 512 6.36 73.35 -121.13
CA LEU A 512 6.36 74.56 -121.96
C LEU A 512 6.00 75.81 -121.14
N GLU A 513 6.97 76.71 -121.13
CA GLU A 513 6.98 78.11 -120.66
C GLU A 513 7.38 78.39 -119.19
N PRO A 514 8.58 78.96 -118.97
CA PRO A 514 9.12 79.27 -117.64
C PRO A 514 8.42 80.44 -116.90
N ASP A 515 7.52 81.18 -117.55
CA ASP A 515 6.78 82.27 -116.90
C ASP A 515 5.61 81.81 -116.02
N LYS A 516 5.25 80.51 -116.05
CA LYS A 516 4.23 79.92 -115.17
C LYS A 516 4.76 79.36 -113.84
N ALA A 517 6.09 79.28 -113.68
CA ALA A 517 6.71 78.77 -112.46
C ALA A 517 6.53 79.72 -111.26
N ALA A 518 6.50 81.03 -111.49
CA ALA A 518 6.30 82.02 -110.42
C ALA A 518 4.84 82.04 -109.90
N GLN A 519 3.85 81.87 -110.79
CA GLN A 519 2.44 81.81 -110.41
C GLN A 519 2.07 80.50 -109.71
N GLN A 520 2.65 79.37 -110.14
CA GLN A 520 2.46 78.09 -109.44
C GLN A 520 3.20 78.04 -108.10
N ALA A 521 4.37 78.67 -107.98
CA ALA A 521 5.02 78.83 -106.68
C ALA A 521 4.15 79.66 -105.73
N HIS A 522 3.51 80.74 -106.20
CA HIS A 522 2.59 81.53 -105.37
C HIS A 522 1.34 80.74 -104.94
N SER A 523 0.68 80.01 -105.85
CA SER A 523 -0.50 79.19 -105.48
C SER A 523 -0.14 78.06 -104.52
N LEU A 524 1.03 77.44 -104.68
CA LEU A 524 1.50 76.37 -103.80
C LEU A 524 1.95 76.93 -102.44
N THR A 525 2.46 78.16 -102.40
CA THR A 525 2.76 78.87 -101.14
C THR A 525 1.49 79.27 -100.41
N GLN A 526 0.46 79.73 -101.14
CA GLN A 526 -0.84 80.08 -100.59
C GLN A 526 -1.59 78.84 -100.07
N ALA A 527 -1.53 77.72 -100.80
CA ALA A 527 -2.05 76.42 -100.35
C ALA A 527 -1.29 75.89 -99.12
N LYS A 528 0.03 76.05 -99.06
CA LYS A 528 0.83 75.71 -97.87
C LYS A 528 0.47 76.58 -96.67
N GLN A 529 0.23 77.88 -96.87
CA GLN A 529 -0.25 78.77 -95.80
C GLN A 529 -1.65 78.39 -95.32
N GLN A 530 -2.56 78.05 -96.23
CA GLN A 530 -3.91 77.57 -95.87
C GLN A 530 -3.86 76.21 -95.15
N LEU A 531 -2.99 75.30 -95.58
CA LEU A 531 -2.78 74.02 -94.90
C LEU A 531 -2.17 74.22 -93.50
N ALA A 532 -1.20 75.12 -93.36
CA ALA A 532 -0.62 75.47 -92.07
C ALA A 532 -1.65 76.14 -91.14
N ALA A 533 -2.52 77.00 -91.68
CA ALA A 533 -3.63 77.60 -90.95
C ALA A 533 -4.63 76.54 -90.50
N ALA A 534 -5.03 75.62 -91.38
CA ALA A 534 -5.91 74.50 -91.06
C ALA A 534 -5.30 73.57 -90.00
N GLN A 535 -4.01 73.23 -90.10
CA GLN A 535 -3.31 72.44 -89.09
C GLN A 535 -3.22 73.17 -87.74
N SER A 536 -3.04 74.49 -87.73
CA SER A 536 -3.05 75.26 -86.48
C SER A 536 -4.45 75.33 -85.85
N ALA A 537 -5.51 75.43 -86.66
CA ALA A 537 -6.89 75.39 -86.20
C ALA A 537 -7.25 74.00 -85.65
N LEU A 538 -6.82 72.93 -86.33
CA LEU A 538 -6.98 71.55 -85.88
C LEU A 538 -6.32 71.32 -84.52
N ARG A 539 -5.10 71.84 -84.32
CA ARG A 539 -4.40 71.75 -83.02
C ARG A 539 -5.14 72.51 -81.92
N ARG A 540 -5.68 73.70 -82.20
CA ARG A 540 -6.48 74.45 -81.21
C ARG A 540 -7.75 73.70 -80.83
N HIS A 541 -8.43 73.08 -81.79
CA HIS A 541 -9.62 72.27 -81.49
C HIS A 541 -9.29 70.99 -80.71
N GLN A 542 -8.18 70.30 -81.04
CA GLN A 542 -7.71 69.17 -80.23
C GLN A 542 -7.39 69.57 -78.80
N GLN A 543 -6.80 70.76 -78.60
CA GLN A 543 -6.51 71.27 -77.27
C GLN A 543 -7.81 71.57 -76.49
N GLN A 544 -8.77 72.26 -77.10
CA GLN A 544 -10.09 72.51 -76.48
C GLN A 544 -10.85 71.23 -76.14
N GLN A 545 -10.79 70.21 -77.01
CA GLN A 545 -11.39 68.91 -76.74
C GLN A 545 -10.76 68.25 -75.51
N SER A 546 -9.43 68.32 -75.36
CA SER A 546 -8.74 67.75 -74.21
C SER A 546 -9.06 68.47 -72.89
N GLU A 547 -9.24 69.79 -72.94
CA GLU A 547 -9.61 70.61 -71.78
C GLU A 547 -11.03 70.28 -71.31
N LEU A 548 -12.01 70.24 -72.21
CA LEU A 548 -13.39 69.85 -71.89
C LEU A 548 -13.48 68.40 -71.37
N GLN A 549 -12.69 67.49 -71.92
CA GLN A 549 -12.66 66.10 -71.46
C GLN A 549 -12.09 65.98 -70.04
N ALA A 550 -11.11 66.81 -69.68
CA ALA A 550 -10.59 66.90 -68.31
C ALA A 550 -11.61 67.51 -67.34
N GLU A 551 -12.38 68.52 -67.77
CA GLU A 551 -13.46 69.10 -66.96
C GLU A 551 -14.57 68.09 -66.68
N ILE A 552 -15.00 67.31 -67.69
CA ILE A 552 -15.99 66.23 -67.52
C ILE A 552 -15.48 65.17 -66.53
N GLN A 553 -14.21 64.76 -66.62
CA GLN A 553 -13.63 63.79 -65.68
C GLN A 553 -13.57 64.33 -64.25
N ASN A 554 -13.21 65.61 -64.06
CA ASN A 554 -13.20 66.23 -62.74
C ASN A 554 -14.61 66.33 -62.15
N ALA A 555 -15.61 66.69 -62.94
CA ALA A 555 -17.01 66.73 -62.50
C ALA A 555 -17.51 65.32 -62.10
N GLN A 556 -17.15 64.29 -62.85
CA GLN A 556 -17.48 62.89 -62.51
C GLN A 556 -16.83 62.42 -61.20
N LEU A 557 -15.58 62.80 -60.94
CA LEU A 557 -14.90 62.48 -59.68
C LEU A 557 -15.57 63.18 -58.48
N GLN A 558 -15.99 64.44 -58.66
CA GLN A 558 -16.72 65.17 -57.62
C GLN A 558 -18.08 64.53 -57.32
N LEU A 559 -18.83 64.10 -58.34
CA LEU A 559 -20.08 63.36 -58.16
C LEU A 559 -19.87 62.01 -57.47
N GLN A 560 -18.79 61.31 -57.79
CA GLN A 560 -18.47 60.04 -57.13
C GLN A 560 -18.14 60.25 -55.64
N GLY A 561 -17.40 61.30 -55.29
CA GLY A 561 -17.15 61.69 -53.90
C GLY A 561 -18.42 62.04 -53.13
N LEU A 562 -19.34 62.79 -53.76
CA LEU A 562 -20.64 63.12 -53.15
C LEU A 562 -21.52 61.87 -52.94
N ARG A 563 -21.53 60.93 -53.90
CA ARG A 563 -22.27 59.66 -53.78
C ARG A 563 -21.71 58.77 -52.66
N GLN A 564 -20.40 58.73 -52.48
CA GLN A 564 -19.77 57.99 -51.37
C GLN A 564 -20.13 58.61 -50.02
N SER A 565 -20.08 59.94 -49.91
CA SER A 565 -20.51 60.66 -48.69
C SER A 565 -21.99 60.42 -48.35
N ASN A 566 -22.87 60.36 -49.38
CA ASN A 566 -24.28 60.00 -49.19
C ASN A 566 -24.49 58.53 -48.77
N ALA A 567 -23.61 57.62 -49.21
CA ALA A 567 -23.65 56.22 -48.80
C ALA A 567 -23.17 56.02 -47.35
N GLU A 568 -22.13 56.76 -46.92
CA GLU A 568 -21.64 56.72 -45.54
C GLU A 568 -22.67 57.25 -44.54
N THR A 569 -23.43 58.29 -44.90
CA THR A 569 -24.55 58.79 -44.08
C THR A 569 -25.77 57.87 -44.10
N ALA A 570 -25.97 57.04 -45.14
CA ALA A 570 -27.00 56.01 -45.17
C ALA A 570 -26.62 54.70 -44.43
N GLY A 571 -25.32 54.40 -44.32
CA GLY A 571 -24.78 53.18 -43.71
C GLY A 571 -24.89 53.09 -42.18
N ALA A 572 -25.21 54.19 -41.49
CA ALA A 572 -25.36 54.22 -40.03
C ALA A 572 -26.67 53.59 -39.52
N ALA A 573 -27.54 53.07 -40.39
CA ALA A 573 -28.83 52.47 -40.01
C ALA A 573 -29.17 51.14 -40.74
N GLY A 574 -28.19 50.33 -41.14
CA GLY A 574 -28.42 49.07 -41.89
C GLY A 574 -27.76 47.80 -41.30
N PRO A 575 -28.38 46.60 -41.46
CA PRO A 575 -28.09 45.36 -40.71
C PRO A 575 -26.92 44.51 -41.28
N VAL A 576 -25.88 45.13 -41.81
CA VAL A 576 -24.75 44.41 -42.46
C VAL A 576 -23.64 44.04 -41.46
N GLY A 577 -23.68 44.56 -40.23
CA GLY A 577 -22.70 44.26 -39.16
C GLY A 577 -22.81 42.88 -38.50
N VAL A 578 -23.91 42.15 -38.71
CA VAL A 578 -24.17 40.87 -38.02
C VAL A 578 -23.53 39.68 -38.77
N ALA A 579 -23.41 39.75 -40.09
CA ALA A 579 -22.88 38.66 -40.92
C ALA A 579 -21.35 38.53 -40.84
N THR A 580 -20.62 39.65 -40.70
CA THR A 580 -19.16 39.65 -40.56
C THR A 580 -18.70 39.28 -39.16
N GLN A 581 -19.48 39.58 -38.12
CA GLN A 581 -19.17 39.18 -36.74
C GLN A 581 -19.42 37.67 -36.49
N THR A 582 -20.44 37.09 -37.13
CA THR A 582 -20.72 35.64 -37.03
C THR A 582 -19.66 34.80 -37.74
N ALA A 583 -19.14 35.25 -38.88
CA ALA A 583 -18.04 34.56 -39.57
C ALA A 583 -16.73 34.56 -38.75
N ALA A 584 -16.41 35.68 -38.08
CA ALA A 584 -15.23 35.77 -37.21
C ALA A 584 -15.37 34.92 -35.94
N ALA A 585 -16.57 34.88 -35.33
CA ALA A 585 -16.84 34.04 -34.16
C ALA A 585 -16.74 32.54 -34.48
N LEU A 586 -17.21 32.11 -35.66
CA LEU A 586 -17.10 30.72 -36.12
C LEU A 586 -15.66 30.30 -36.42
N ALA A 587 -14.83 31.20 -36.95
CA ALA A 587 -13.41 30.93 -37.18
C ALA A 587 -12.65 30.74 -35.85
N PHE A 588 -12.90 31.59 -34.86
CA PHE A 588 -12.30 31.50 -33.52
C PHE A 588 -12.71 30.21 -32.78
N LEU A 589 -14.00 29.84 -32.83
CA LEU A 589 -14.49 28.59 -32.25
C LEU A 589 -13.85 27.35 -32.87
N LYS A 590 -13.57 27.37 -34.18
CA LYS A 590 -12.88 26.27 -34.87
C LYS A 590 -11.46 26.08 -34.35
N GLU A 591 -10.73 27.16 -34.10
CA GLU A 591 -9.35 27.14 -33.62
C GLU A 591 -9.27 26.57 -32.19
N VAL A 592 -10.15 27.05 -31.30
CA VAL A 592 -10.23 26.58 -29.90
C VAL A 592 -10.62 25.10 -29.80
N VAL A 593 -11.54 24.62 -30.65
CA VAL A 593 -11.97 23.22 -30.64
C VAL A 593 -10.87 22.28 -31.16
N MET A 594 -10.06 22.74 -32.13
CA MET A 594 -8.93 21.96 -32.64
C MET A 594 -7.78 21.88 -31.64
N ASP A 595 -7.44 22.99 -30.96
CA ASP A 595 -6.42 23.00 -29.90
C ASP A 595 -6.84 22.16 -28.68
N ALA A 596 -8.13 22.18 -28.33
CA ALA A 596 -8.66 21.34 -27.25
C ALA A 596 -8.64 19.84 -27.61
N ALA A 597 -8.82 19.48 -28.88
CA ALA A 597 -8.75 18.09 -29.34
C ALA A 597 -7.34 17.49 -29.20
N GLU A 598 -6.30 18.31 -29.40
CA GLU A 598 -4.91 17.87 -29.28
C GLU A 598 -4.44 17.77 -27.82
N THR A 599 -4.97 18.62 -26.93
CA THR A 599 -4.49 18.75 -25.55
C THR A 599 -5.31 17.95 -24.53
N ASN A 600 -6.63 17.79 -24.72
CA ASN A 600 -7.47 17.04 -23.80
C ASN A 600 -8.74 16.47 -24.47
N PRO A 601 -8.77 15.16 -24.79
CA PRO A 601 -9.88 14.55 -25.55
C PRO A 601 -11.23 14.62 -24.82
N GLU A 602 -11.25 14.68 -23.49
CA GLU A 602 -12.50 14.80 -22.73
C GLU A 602 -13.17 16.17 -22.90
N VAL A 603 -12.37 17.24 -22.99
CA VAL A 603 -12.86 18.61 -23.23
C VAL A 603 -13.44 18.73 -24.64
N PHE A 604 -12.82 18.06 -25.62
CA PHE A 604 -13.34 17.97 -26.99
C PHE A 604 -14.74 17.30 -27.04
N PHE A 605 -14.97 16.23 -26.28
CA PHE A 605 -16.28 15.57 -26.23
C PHE A 605 -17.37 16.45 -25.57
N VAL A 606 -17.02 17.25 -24.56
CA VAL A 606 -17.94 18.21 -23.93
C VAL A 606 -18.29 19.34 -24.90
N PHE A 607 -17.30 19.92 -25.59
CA PHE A 607 -17.51 20.96 -26.59
C PHE A 607 -18.32 20.47 -27.79
N ARG A 608 -18.06 19.24 -28.25
CA ARG A 608 -18.82 18.61 -29.32
C ARG A 608 -20.30 18.41 -28.93
N ARG A 609 -20.57 17.95 -27.71
CA ARG A 609 -21.96 17.85 -27.20
C ARG A 609 -22.66 19.20 -27.11
N LEU A 610 -21.94 20.25 -26.74
CA LEU A 610 -22.47 21.62 -26.70
C LEU A 610 -22.78 22.15 -28.10
N LEU A 611 -21.91 21.91 -29.08
CA LEU A 611 -22.11 22.29 -30.48
C LEU A 611 -23.27 21.50 -31.12
N ASP A 612 -23.38 20.20 -30.84
CA ASP A 612 -24.49 19.37 -31.29
C ASP A 612 -25.82 19.85 -30.68
N HIS A 613 -25.82 20.32 -29.42
CA HIS A 613 -26.99 20.93 -28.77
C HIS A 613 -27.47 22.22 -29.46
N HIS A 614 -26.57 22.91 -30.16
CA HIS A 614 -26.85 24.14 -30.91
C HIS A 614 -26.97 23.92 -32.43
N GLY A 615 -27.12 22.67 -32.88
CA GLY A 615 -27.32 22.33 -34.29
C GLY A 615 -26.07 22.46 -35.17
N VAL A 616 -24.87 22.46 -34.57
CA VAL A 616 -23.59 22.60 -35.29
C VAL A 616 -22.85 21.27 -35.23
N THR A 617 -22.72 20.59 -36.37
CA THR A 617 -22.00 19.32 -36.43
C THR A 617 -20.55 19.52 -36.86
N VAL A 618 -19.62 18.83 -36.17
CA VAL A 618 -18.19 18.81 -36.52
C VAL A 618 -17.92 17.55 -37.33
N THR A 619 -17.57 17.72 -38.60
CA THR A 619 -17.17 16.59 -39.48
C THR A 619 -15.81 16.03 -39.08
N CYS A 620 -15.51 14.78 -39.44
CA CYS A 620 -14.20 14.15 -39.16
C CYS A 620 -13.01 14.90 -39.80
N SER A 621 -13.24 15.80 -40.75
CA SER A 621 -12.26 16.71 -41.35
C SER A 621 -12.15 18.06 -40.65
N GLY A 622 -12.79 18.25 -39.49
CA GLY A 622 -12.75 19.51 -38.72
C GLY A 622 -13.55 20.67 -39.34
N GLN A 623 -14.47 20.40 -40.27
CA GLN A 623 -15.39 21.43 -40.79
C GLN A 623 -16.66 21.49 -39.95
N LEU A 624 -17.01 22.69 -39.48
CA LEU A 624 -18.26 22.99 -38.76
C LEU A 624 -19.37 23.25 -39.78
N GLN A 625 -20.44 22.47 -39.73
CA GLN A 625 -21.61 22.63 -40.60
C GLN A 625 -22.85 22.94 -39.76
N TRP A 626 -23.46 24.10 -40.02
CA TRP A 626 -24.72 24.51 -39.38
C TRP A 626 -25.87 23.77 -40.05
N LEU A 627 -26.57 22.93 -39.30
CA LEU A 627 -27.79 22.29 -39.76
C LEU A 627 -28.94 23.25 -39.40
N GLY A 628 -29.57 23.84 -40.41
CA GLY A 628 -30.68 24.78 -40.24
C GLY A 628 -31.83 24.21 -39.39
N GLU A 629 -32.70 25.12 -38.92
CA GLU A 629 -33.74 24.85 -37.91
C GLU A 629 -34.49 23.52 -38.11
N PRO A 630 -34.62 22.68 -37.06
CA PRO A 630 -35.32 21.42 -37.16
C PRO A 630 -36.84 21.67 -37.14
N GLU A 631 -37.49 21.42 -38.27
CA GLU A 631 -38.94 21.24 -38.32
C GLU A 631 -39.34 20.01 -37.49
N GLY A 632 -40.09 20.27 -36.42
CA GLY A 632 -41.11 19.40 -35.80
C GLY A 632 -40.83 17.91 -35.64
N ARG A 633 -40.50 17.47 -34.42
CA ARG A 633 -40.93 16.17 -33.89
C ARG A 633 -41.33 16.27 -32.42
N GLY A 634 -42.45 15.62 -32.10
CA GLY A 634 -43.08 15.57 -30.78
C GLY A 634 -42.30 14.77 -29.72
N PRO A 635 -42.85 14.65 -28.50
CA PRO A 635 -42.10 14.31 -27.29
C PRO A 635 -41.70 12.84 -27.27
N ALA A 636 -40.40 12.57 -27.17
CA ALA A 636 -39.86 11.26 -26.85
C ALA A 636 -39.64 11.15 -25.33
N SER A 637 -40.42 10.25 -24.75
CA SER A 637 -40.33 9.59 -23.45
C SER A 637 -38.98 9.60 -22.70
N ASP A 638 -39.08 9.77 -21.39
CA ASP A 638 -38.05 9.65 -20.36
C ASP A 638 -37.09 8.45 -20.55
N PRO A 639 -35.77 8.62 -20.36
CA PRO A 639 -34.87 7.49 -20.16
C PRO A 639 -35.01 6.97 -18.72
N ALA A 640 -35.24 5.66 -18.60
CA ALA A 640 -35.31 4.92 -17.35
C ALA A 640 -34.02 5.07 -16.50
N PRO A 641 -34.12 4.99 -15.16
CA PRO A 641 -32.97 5.15 -14.28
C PRO A 641 -31.97 3.98 -14.40
N VAL A 642 -30.70 4.35 -14.48
CA VAL A 642 -29.55 3.43 -14.46
C VAL A 642 -29.45 2.78 -13.06
N PRO A 643 -29.30 1.44 -12.95
CA PRO A 643 -29.16 0.79 -11.65
C PRO A 643 -27.77 1.04 -11.04
N PRO A 644 -27.63 1.11 -9.71
CA PRO A 644 -26.35 1.38 -9.06
C PRO A 644 -25.40 0.18 -9.16
N CYS A 645 -24.16 0.45 -9.57
CA CYS A 645 -23.06 -0.51 -9.55
C CYS A 645 -22.76 -0.96 -8.11
N SER A 646 -22.78 -2.28 -7.89
CA SER A 646 -22.33 -2.91 -6.65
C SER A 646 -20.79 -3.00 -6.61
N PRO A 647 -20.15 -2.86 -5.43
CA PRO A 647 -18.70 -3.00 -5.29
C PRO A 647 -18.26 -4.47 -5.44
N PRO A 648 -17.00 -4.72 -5.86
CA PRO A 648 -16.49 -6.08 -6.05
C PRO A 648 -16.33 -6.82 -4.70
N PRO A 649 -16.45 -8.16 -4.68
CA PRO A 649 -16.31 -8.95 -3.47
C PRO A 649 -14.84 -9.01 -3.01
N PRO A 650 -14.59 -9.20 -1.70
CA PRO A 650 -13.23 -9.36 -1.17
C PRO A 650 -12.59 -10.68 -1.65
N PRO A 651 -11.25 -10.75 -1.72
CA PRO A 651 -10.56 -11.95 -2.15
C PRO A 651 -10.79 -13.11 -1.17
N ALA A 652 -11.02 -14.29 -1.73
CA ALA A 652 -11.23 -15.53 -1.00
C ALA A 652 -10.05 -15.83 -0.08
N THR A 653 -10.32 -15.92 1.22
CA THR A 653 -9.43 -16.50 2.21
C THR A 653 -9.24 -17.98 1.88
N SER A 654 -8.04 -18.33 1.42
CA SER A 654 -7.59 -19.71 1.34
C SER A 654 -7.50 -20.27 2.75
N GLN A 655 -8.55 -20.97 3.18
CA GLN A 655 -8.51 -21.82 4.36
C GLN A 655 -7.42 -22.87 4.15
N GLY A 656 -6.38 -22.81 4.98
CA GLY A 656 -5.40 -23.88 5.11
C GLY A 656 -6.10 -25.18 5.46
N ARG A 657 -5.87 -26.20 4.64
CA ARG A 657 -6.16 -27.60 5.00
C ARG A 657 -5.38 -27.94 6.28
N PRO A 658 -6.00 -28.51 7.32
CA PRO A 658 -5.25 -29.14 8.39
C PRO A 658 -4.51 -30.38 7.84
N PRO A 659 -3.32 -30.71 8.36
CA PRO A 659 -2.63 -31.95 8.01
C PRO A 659 -3.45 -33.17 8.50
N PRO A 660 -3.42 -34.30 7.77
CA PRO A 660 -4.13 -35.49 8.18
C PRO A 660 -3.51 -36.06 9.47
N ALA A 661 -4.37 -36.44 10.41
CA ALA A 661 -3.97 -37.14 11.63
C ALA A 661 -3.18 -38.43 11.31
N PRO A 662 -2.13 -38.76 12.10
CA PRO A 662 -1.39 -39.99 11.92
C PRO A 662 -2.32 -41.18 12.17
N LYS A 663 -2.41 -42.05 11.16
CA LYS A 663 -3.11 -43.33 11.26
C LYS A 663 -2.44 -44.16 12.34
N HIS A 664 -3.17 -44.43 13.42
CA HIS A 664 -2.87 -45.55 14.31
C HIS A 664 -2.88 -46.84 13.51
N THR A 665 -1.71 -47.38 13.19
CA THR A 665 -1.56 -48.80 12.91
C THR A 665 -1.66 -49.55 14.23
N GLY A 666 -2.86 -50.07 14.50
CA GLY A 666 -3.01 -51.18 15.42
C GLY A 666 -2.20 -52.37 14.89
N LEU A 667 -1.15 -52.74 15.62
CA LEU A 667 -0.62 -54.08 15.59
C LEU A 667 -0.96 -54.74 16.92
N SER A 668 -2.03 -55.53 16.86
CA SER A 668 -2.25 -56.64 17.76
C SER A 668 -1.13 -57.68 17.54
N ARG A 669 -0.43 -57.99 18.64
CA ARG A 669 0.03 -59.32 19.14
C ARG A 669 -0.09 -60.55 18.23
N PRO A 670 0.80 -61.56 18.40
CA PRO A 670 0.96 -62.33 19.66
C PRO A 670 2.03 -61.82 20.62
#